data_AF-A0A9P3CMD9-F1
#
_entry.id   AF-A0A9P3CMD9-F1
#
_cell.length_a   1.000
_cell.length_b   1.000
_cell.length_c   1.000
_cell.angle_alpha   90.00
_cell.angle_beta   90.00
_cell.angle_gamma   90.00
#
_symmetry.space_group_name_H-M   'P 1'
#
loop_
_entity.id
_entity.type
_entity.pdbx_description
1 polymer ?
#
loop_
_entity_poly.entity_id
_entity_poly.type
_entity_poly.pdbx_seq_one_letter_code
_entity_poly.pdbx_strand_id
1 'polypeptide(L)'
;MMLIMSLWRQVDYCCKTLQPWQNLQRGPVEADDSVLLDYVSPIFVTSLIKAVRRRHYPVAISITGFILLKTITIFSTGLFVLTTTGLDRVGSVTLTTRFDGDHCMPHIANIELAGLVNMQRTQPASSRAAFKYQSIADASQPYPEGTSHSIAFQYFEMAVGKGVQSTSVEVDVFRPNITCEAADVIMLPDAPAPGGDGGAADIMHNRFQMNTGSCVVGSGTDTIWLGDESCYERCPASKLRLELARVNCSALHGGEDSNENSLGTQFTLSPDSSWDIRYATLVANFTYTDNDLIGRTPGKMQSMTAVICKTDYSLGRAMASLDRTTELRIEEDNRSAGLLNNIRAAALGEMIWNSIYAASEDASDRPEVTDFYANLLLKNLQGNRSLERLLSASDLQSAATKLWGDVAAQYIHDQCMTPSEDVVTAKVQYNEWRLHLAFLSLWSMFTGFLLVAICAIGILRTAHQSAGVQNPASIATNALIIAGSMRMNRLLRNSGHLRTSGLSYLLRGYKFQAFAGPYIHLTPPVQHILAVSDTVMVTKPDTWVPLAARRYMVAVTMGLPIVFIIGLEAMNRTSTANQGLLDVSKHEKRASAISRYISALCMLMIATCFNMLDFAITSLAPYNLLRSDHLVSASALKLDLLGQLPPVAIFQSLRRTQFGPALSNLTGFLGPFLTIISSGL
;
A
#
# COMPACT_ATOMS: atom_id res chain seq x y z
N MET A 1 7.81 10.14 31.96
CA MET A 1 9.03 9.30 31.99
C MET A 1 10.16 9.89 32.86
N MET A 2 10.57 11.15 32.65
CA MET A 2 11.72 11.74 33.37
C MET A 2 11.59 11.74 34.89
N LEU A 3 10.41 12.12 35.41
CA LEU A 3 10.15 12.13 36.85
C LEU A 3 10.32 10.72 37.46
N ILE A 4 9.83 9.70 36.76
CA ILE A 4 9.93 8.30 37.19
C ILE A 4 11.40 7.85 37.20
N MET A 5 12.18 8.16 36.15
CA MET A 5 13.61 7.85 36.14
C MET A 5 14.39 8.55 37.26
N SER A 6 14.07 9.82 37.51
CA SER A 6 14.69 10.62 38.56
C SER A 6 14.44 10.03 39.95
N LEU A 7 13.19 9.64 40.24
CA LEU A 7 12.82 8.95 41.48
C LEU A 7 13.51 7.58 41.59
N TRP A 8 13.53 6.81 40.50
CA TRP A 8 14.17 5.49 40.48
C TRP A 8 15.68 5.57 40.69
N ARG A 9 16.34 6.63 40.20
CA ARG A 9 17.77 6.88 40.44
C ARG A 9 18.08 6.95 41.94
N GLN A 10 17.19 7.54 42.74
CA GLN A 10 17.34 7.60 44.20
C GLN A 10 17.16 6.24 44.84
N VAL A 11 16.12 5.50 44.43
CA VAL A 11 15.86 4.15 44.94
C VAL A 11 17.07 3.24 44.67
N ASP A 12 17.63 3.29 43.46
CA ASP A 12 18.82 2.54 43.08
C ASP A 12 20.06 2.93 43.88
N TYR A 13 20.29 4.23 44.06
CA TYR A 13 21.38 4.73 44.91
C TYR A 13 21.24 4.26 46.36
N CYS A 14 20.05 4.36 46.95
CA CYS A 14 19.77 3.90 48.31
C CYS A 14 19.99 2.38 48.45
N CYS A 15 19.51 1.57 47.50
CA CYS A 15 19.71 0.12 47.55
C CYS A 15 21.20 -0.25 47.51
N LYS A 16 21.98 0.39 46.62
CA LYS A 16 23.43 0.16 46.49
C LYS A 16 24.21 0.57 47.73
N THR A 17 23.85 1.69 48.34
CA THR A 17 24.51 2.21 49.54
C THR A 17 24.13 1.45 50.81
N LEU A 18 22.90 0.93 50.91
CA LEU A 18 22.42 0.17 52.09
C LEU A 18 22.86 -1.30 52.10
N GLN A 19 23.07 -1.92 50.93
CA GLN A 19 23.43 -3.34 50.84
C GLN A 19 24.63 -3.78 51.74
N PRO A 20 25.78 -3.08 51.78
CA PRO A 20 26.88 -3.48 52.66
C PRO A 20 26.50 -3.44 54.15
N TRP A 21 25.66 -2.47 54.55
CA TRP A 21 25.19 -2.34 55.93
C TRP A 21 24.20 -3.45 56.30
N GLN A 22 23.34 -3.86 55.38
CA GLN A 22 22.45 -5.01 55.59
C GLN A 22 23.24 -6.30 55.82
N ASN A 23 24.33 -6.50 55.08
CA ASN A 23 25.21 -7.65 55.27
C ASN A 23 25.88 -7.62 56.65
N LEU A 24 26.37 -6.45 57.08
CA LEU A 24 26.97 -6.26 58.40
C LEU A 24 25.99 -6.46 59.57
N GLN A 25 24.70 -6.15 59.39
CA GLN A 25 23.67 -6.33 60.43
C GLN A 25 23.24 -7.80 60.60
N ARG A 26 23.27 -8.59 59.52
CA ARG A 26 22.86 -10.01 59.55
C ARG A 26 23.83 -10.92 60.28
N GLY A 27 25.10 -10.54 60.40
CA GLY A 27 26.12 -11.33 61.08
C GLY A 27 27.55 -10.93 60.72
N PRO A 28 28.55 -11.67 61.22
CA PRO A 28 29.96 -11.45 60.88
C PRO A 28 30.27 -11.88 59.43
N VAL A 29 30.59 -10.90 58.57
CA VAL A 29 30.83 -11.08 57.13
C VAL A 29 32.27 -10.69 56.77
N GLU A 30 32.84 -11.29 55.71
CA GLU A 30 34.18 -10.97 55.20
C GLU A 30 34.27 -9.54 54.65
N ALA A 31 35.49 -8.99 54.57
CA ALA A 31 35.76 -7.64 54.07
C ALA A 31 35.17 -7.40 52.67
N ASP A 32 35.31 -8.39 51.77
CA ASP A 32 34.91 -8.31 50.37
C ASP A 32 33.39 -8.17 50.19
N ASP A 33 32.60 -8.69 51.13
CA ASP A 33 31.14 -8.69 51.13
C ASP A 33 30.52 -7.67 52.11
N SER A 34 31.36 -6.85 52.75
CA SER A 34 30.94 -5.80 53.69
C SER A 34 31.62 -4.46 53.39
N VAL A 35 32.77 -4.18 53.99
CA VAL A 35 33.45 -2.86 53.98
C VAL A 35 34.04 -2.52 52.61
N LEU A 36 34.48 -3.52 51.84
CA LEU A 36 35.02 -3.35 50.48
C LEU A 36 33.96 -3.51 49.38
N LEU A 37 32.71 -3.74 49.76
CA LEU A 37 31.63 -3.99 48.81
C LEU A 37 31.17 -2.68 48.15
N ASP A 38 31.70 -2.43 46.96
CA ASP A 38 31.28 -1.30 46.12
C ASP A 38 30.35 -1.77 44.97
N TYR A 39 29.15 -1.18 44.92
CA TYR A 39 28.17 -1.28 43.82
C TYR A 39 27.92 0.04 43.09
N VAL A 40 28.49 1.12 43.62
CA VAL A 40 28.18 2.50 43.29
C VAL A 40 29.17 3.03 42.24
N SER A 41 30.47 2.77 42.40
CA SER A 41 31.51 3.23 41.46
C SER A 41 31.61 2.43 40.14
N PRO A 42 31.39 1.10 40.10
CA PRO A 42 31.49 0.33 38.86
C PRO A 42 30.37 0.66 37.86
N ILE A 43 30.61 0.37 36.57
CA ILE A 43 29.55 0.51 35.55
C ILE A 43 28.37 -0.41 35.87
N PHE A 44 27.16 0.04 35.55
CA PHE A 44 25.91 -0.63 35.93
C PHE A 44 25.84 -2.12 35.56
N VAL A 45 26.42 -2.53 34.42
CA VAL A 45 26.49 -3.94 33.99
C VAL A 45 27.32 -4.79 34.95
N THR A 46 28.50 -4.30 35.33
CA THR A 46 29.39 -5.03 36.27
C THR A 46 28.77 -5.13 37.66
N SER A 47 28.11 -4.06 38.12
CA SER A 47 27.37 -4.07 39.39
C SER A 47 26.21 -5.05 39.37
N LEU A 48 25.47 -5.16 38.26
CA LEU A 48 24.39 -6.13 38.10
C LEU A 48 24.90 -7.57 38.19
N ILE A 49 25.93 -7.92 37.40
CA ILE A 49 26.51 -9.26 37.40
C ILE A 49 27.05 -9.61 38.78
N LYS A 50 27.76 -8.68 39.44
CA LYS A 50 28.28 -8.85 40.81
C LYS A 50 27.14 -9.03 41.82
N ALA A 51 26.05 -8.28 41.71
CA ALA A 51 24.90 -8.38 42.62
C ALA A 51 24.17 -9.71 42.46
N VAL A 52 23.94 -10.17 41.23
CA VAL A 52 23.30 -11.47 40.94
C VAL A 52 24.19 -12.62 41.44
N ARG A 53 25.50 -12.59 41.15
CA ARG A 53 26.44 -13.64 41.56
C ARG A 53 26.54 -13.77 43.07
N ARG A 54 26.48 -12.64 43.80
CA ARG A 54 26.51 -12.59 45.27
C ARG A 54 25.12 -12.71 45.92
N ARG A 55 24.06 -12.95 45.14
CA ARG A 55 22.65 -13.05 45.61
C ARG A 55 22.16 -11.82 46.38
N HIS A 56 22.67 -10.64 46.05
CA HIS A 56 22.21 -9.35 46.58
C HIS A 56 21.00 -8.87 45.76
N TYR A 57 19.85 -9.51 45.97
CA TYR A 57 18.62 -9.28 45.20
C TYR A 57 18.12 -7.82 45.17
N PRO A 58 18.14 -7.05 46.28
CA PRO A 58 17.66 -5.66 46.26
C PRO A 58 18.40 -4.79 45.23
N VAL A 59 19.73 -4.91 45.18
CA VAL A 59 20.59 -4.20 44.22
C VAL A 59 20.37 -4.71 42.79
N ALA A 60 20.21 -6.02 42.61
CA ALA A 60 19.94 -6.58 41.29
C ALA A 60 18.58 -6.10 40.72
N ILE A 61 17.54 -6.06 41.56
CA ILE A 61 16.19 -5.61 41.18
C ILE A 61 16.20 -4.09 40.89
N SER A 62 16.90 -3.28 41.68
CA SER A 62 16.99 -1.83 41.45
C SER A 62 17.68 -1.49 40.12
N ILE A 63 18.80 -2.16 39.81
CA ILE A 63 19.52 -1.97 38.55
C ILE A 63 18.66 -2.46 37.37
N THR A 64 17.95 -3.58 37.52
CA THR A 64 17.05 -4.13 36.48
C THR A 64 15.91 -3.14 36.18
N GLY A 65 15.27 -2.58 37.19
CA GLY A 65 14.23 -1.55 37.02
C GLY A 65 14.75 -0.30 36.30
N PHE A 66 16.00 0.10 36.57
CA PHE A 66 16.61 1.25 35.88
C PHE A 66 16.88 0.96 34.40
N ILE A 67 17.30 -0.26 34.06
CA ILE A 67 17.45 -0.72 32.67
C ILE A 67 16.08 -0.74 31.97
N LEU A 68 15.05 -1.28 32.63
CA LEU A 68 13.69 -1.32 32.09
C LEU A 68 13.14 0.09 31.80
N LEU A 69 13.34 1.05 32.69
CA LEU A 69 12.93 2.44 32.46
C LEU A 69 13.66 3.03 31.24
N LYS A 70 14.94 2.74 31.06
CA LYS A 70 15.68 3.17 29.86
C LYS A 70 15.13 2.54 28.59
N THR A 71 14.80 1.25 28.58
CA THR A 71 14.22 0.58 27.40
C THR A 71 12.82 1.09 27.09
N ILE A 72 11.97 1.29 28.10
CA ILE A 72 10.61 1.85 27.92
C ILE A 72 10.69 3.26 27.30
N THR A 73 11.75 4.02 27.57
CA THR A 73 11.93 5.35 26.99
C THR A 73 12.19 5.28 25.50
N ILE A 74 12.99 4.31 25.04
CA ILE A 74 13.21 4.07 23.61
C ILE A 74 11.88 3.70 22.93
N PHE A 75 11.09 2.81 23.54
CA PHE A 75 9.81 2.43 22.95
C PHE A 75 8.83 3.61 22.92
N SER A 76 8.75 4.39 24.01
CA SER A 76 7.86 5.56 24.10
C SER A 76 8.03 6.57 22.97
N THR A 77 9.23 6.69 22.39
CA THR A 77 9.44 7.61 21.27
C THR A 77 8.90 7.09 19.95
N GLY A 78 8.72 5.78 19.81
CA GLY A 78 8.09 5.12 18.66
C GLY A 78 6.59 4.87 18.83
N LEU A 79 5.94 5.39 19.87
CA LEU A 79 4.53 5.10 20.15
C LEU A 79 3.59 5.66 19.09
N PHE A 80 3.89 6.86 18.59
CA PHE A 80 3.06 7.55 17.60
C PHE A 80 3.75 7.57 16.24
N VAL A 81 3.12 6.94 15.25
CA VAL A 81 3.65 6.83 13.89
C VAL A 81 2.70 7.51 12.92
N LEU A 82 3.24 8.38 12.07
CA LEU A 82 2.50 8.94 10.95
C LEU A 82 2.40 7.85 9.88
N THR A 83 1.18 7.49 9.49
CA THR A 83 0.94 6.60 8.36
C THR A 83 -0.15 7.18 7.47
N THR A 84 -0.03 6.97 6.17
CA THR A 84 -1.09 7.33 5.22
C THR A 84 -2.28 6.39 5.40
N THR A 85 -3.46 6.96 5.58
CA THR A 85 -4.72 6.22 5.61
C THR A 85 -5.58 6.61 4.41
N GLY A 86 -6.04 5.61 3.67
CA GLY A 86 -7.09 5.78 2.67
C GLY A 86 -8.42 6.03 3.36
N LEU A 87 -9.06 7.15 3.06
CA LEU A 87 -10.40 7.49 3.50
C LEU A 87 -11.32 7.60 2.28
N ASP A 88 -12.47 6.94 2.38
CA ASP A 88 -13.54 7.12 1.43
C ASP A 88 -14.39 8.32 1.87
N ARG A 89 -14.52 9.32 1.00
CA ARG A 89 -15.45 10.43 1.20
C ARG A 89 -16.37 10.55 0.00
N VAL A 90 -17.58 11.03 0.27
CA VAL A 90 -18.50 11.42 -0.78
C VAL A 90 -18.06 12.78 -1.32
N GLY A 91 -17.75 12.83 -2.61
CA GLY A 91 -17.43 14.03 -3.36
C GLY A 91 -18.43 14.25 -4.49
N SER A 92 -18.24 15.32 -5.25
CA SER A 92 -19.01 15.61 -6.45
C SER A 92 -18.06 15.66 -7.64
N VAL A 93 -18.47 15.09 -8.75
CA VAL A 93 -17.72 15.05 -10.01
C VAL A 93 -18.66 15.44 -11.13
N THR A 94 -18.14 16.14 -12.14
CA THR A 94 -18.85 16.48 -13.36
C THR A 94 -18.72 15.33 -14.35
N LEU A 95 -19.84 14.77 -14.77
CA LEU A 95 -19.90 13.95 -15.98
C LEU A 95 -19.67 14.88 -17.17
N THR A 96 -18.75 14.53 -18.06
CA THR A 96 -18.43 15.33 -19.26
C THR A 96 -19.31 14.97 -20.43
N THR A 97 -19.96 13.82 -20.38
CA THR A 97 -20.73 13.27 -21.49
C THR A 97 -22.01 12.60 -21.02
N ARG A 98 -23.04 12.62 -21.86
CA ARG A 98 -24.32 11.95 -21.62
C ARG A 98 -24.83 11.25 -22.88
N PHE A 99 -25.53 10.14 -22.71
CA PHE A 99 -26.26 9.51 -23.82
C PHE A 99 -27.53 10.28 -24.15
N ASP A 100 -27.68 10.62 -25.43
CA ASP A 100 -28.85 11.30 -25.96
C ASP A 100 -29.30 10.64 -27.27
N GLY A 101 -30.44 9.95 -27.21
CA GLY A 101 -31.01 9.26 -28.36
C GLY A 101 -31.61 10.20 -29.40
N ASP A 102 -32.03 11.41 -29.02
CA ASP A 102 -32.58 12.39 -29.95
C ASP A 102 -31.48 13.01 -30.81
N HIS A 103 -30.29 13.19 -30.23
CA HIS A 103 -29.10 13.64 -30.95
C HIS A 103 -28.52 12.55 -31.87
N CYS A 104 -28.53 11.31 -31.37
CA CYS A 104 -28.07 10.13 -32.08
C CYS A 104 -28.84 9.84 -33.36
N MET A 105 -30.12 10.23 -33.39
CA MET A 105 -30.96 10.02 -34.55
C MET A 105 -30.48 10.95 -35.66
N PRO A 106 -29.88 10.43 -36.76
CA PRO A 106 -29.89 11.19 -37.99
C PRO A 106 -31.36 11.40 -38.38
N HIS A 107 -31.67 12.19 -39.39
CA HIS A 107 -33.00 12.22 -39.97
C HIS A 107 -33.42 10.85 -40.59
N ILE A 108 -33.48 9.76 -39.83
CA ILE A 108 -34.15 8.47 -40.14
C ILE A 108 -35.68 8.69 -40.04
N ALA A 109 -36.15 9.88 -40.40
CA ALA A 109 -37.55 10.15 -40.58
C ALA A 109 -37.92 9.58 -41.96
N ASN A 110 -38.58 8.43 -41.95
CA ASN A 110 -39.16 7.78 -43.12
C ASN A 110 -38.12 7.35 -44.17
N ILE A 111 -37.27 6.38 -43.81
CA ILE A 111 -36.47 5.70 -44.81
C ILE A 111 -37.34 4.66 -45.52
N GLU A 112 -37.64 4.90 -46.79
CA GLU A 112 -38.20 3.88 -47.70
C GLU A 112 -37.07 2.92 -48.09
N LEU A 113 -37.07 1.71 -47.51
CA LEU A 113 -36.10 0.68 -47.90
C LEU A 113 -36.58 -0.04 -49.16
N ALA A 114 -36.00 0.28 -50.31
CA ALA A 114 -36.30 -0.38 -51.57
C ALA A 114 -35.59 -1.75 -51.68
N GLY A 115 -36.28 -2.82 -51.30
CA GLY A 115 -35.91 -4.20 -51.59
C GLY A 115 -34.75 -4.79 -50.77
N LEU A 116 -34.82 -6.10 -50.52
CA LEU A 116 -33.90 -6.87 -49.67
C LEU A 116 -32.45 -6.94 -50.19
N VAL A 117 -32.19 -6.51 -51.44
CA VAL A 117 -30.92 -6.75 -52.17
C VAL A 117 -30.25 -5.46 -52.67
N ASN A 118 -30.93 -4.32 -52.67
CA ASN A 118 -30.30 -3.06 -53.09
C ASN A 118 -29.70 -2.35 -51.88
N MET A 119 -28.38 -2.46 -51.73
CA MET A 119 -27.60 -1.61 -50.83
C MET A 119 -27.63 -0.16 -51.33
N GLN A 120 -28.74 0.55 -51.13
CA GLN A 120 -28.79 2.00 -51.31
C GLN A 120 -28.46 2.70 -49.99
N ARG A 121 -27.53 3.67 -50.04
CA ARG A 121 -27.20 4.53 -48.91
C ARG A 121 -28.44 5.30 -48.47
N THR A 122 -28.75 5.25 -47.19
CA THR A 122 -29.72 6.17 -46.60
C THR A 122 -28.90 7.29 -45.96
N GLN A 123 -28.90 8.48 -46.57
CA GLN A 123 -28.13 9.62 -46.08
C GLN A 123 -28.87 10.36 -44.96
N PRO A 124 -28.19 10.91 -43.94
CA PRO A 124 -26.73 10.91 -43.71
C PRO A 124 -26.23 9.70 -42.90
N ALA A 125 -25.04 9.17 -43.24
CA ALA A 125 -24.41 8.02 -42.59
C ALA A 125 -22.94 8.33 -42.23
N SER A 126 -22.50 7.90 -41.04
CA SER A 126 -21.13 8.13 -40.54
C SER A 126 -20.25 6.88 -40.74
N SER A 127 -19.17 7.01 -41.50
CA SER A 127 -18.17 5.95 -41.72
C SER A 127 -17.20 5.74 -40.54
N ARG A 128 -17.22 6.64 -39.55
CA ARG A 128 -16.21 6.70 -38.46
C ARG A 128 -16.19 5.45 -37.59
N ALA A 129 -17.36 4.92 -37.22
CA ALA A 129 -17.46 3.77 -36.33
C ALA A 129 -16.85 2.50 -36.94
N ALA A 130 -17.13 2.23 -38.22
CA ALA A 130 -16.56 1.10 -38.95
C ALA A 130 -15.03 1.25 -39.13
N PHE A 131 -14.51 2.45 -39.43
CA PHE A 131 -13.05 2.67 -39.50
C PHE A 131 -12.34 2.55 -38.15
N LYS A 132 -12.95 3.03 -37.06
CA LYS A 132 -12.43 2.84 -35.70
C LYS A 132 -12.40 1.37 -35.31
N TYR A 133 -13.47 0.63 -35.63
CA TYR A 133 -13.47 -0.80 -35.43
C TYR A 133 -12.35 -1.48 -36.22
N GLN A 134 -12.18 -1.12 -37.50
CA GLN A 134 -11.08 -1.62 -38.33
C GLN A 134 -9.71 -1.37 -37.70
N SER A 135 -9.43 -0.18 -37.16
CA SER A 135 -8.12 0.13 -36.55
C SER A 135 -7.88 -0.63 -35.25
N ILE A 136 -8.92 -0.83 -34.42
CA ILE A 136 -8.88 -1.64 -33.20
C ILE A 136 -8.64 -3.11 -33.55
N ALA A 137 -9.36 -3.64 -34.55
CA ALA A 137 -9.27 -5.04 -34.97
C ALA A 137 -7.91 -5.38 -35.60
N ASP A 138 -7.23 -4.40 -36.20
CA ASP A 138 -5.85 -4.55 -36.71
C ASP A 138 -4.78 -4.51 -35.59
N ALA A 139 -5.19 -4.42 -34.32
CA ALA A 139 -4.33 -4.28 -33.14
C ALA A 139 -3.37 -3.08 -33.21
N SER A 140 -3.73 -2.08 -34.03
CA SER A 140 -2.90 -0.89 -34.25
C SER A 140 -3.12 0.19 -33.19
N GLN A 141 -4.27 0.18 -32.51
CA GLN A 141 -4.67 1.19 -31.53
C GLN A 141 -5.48 0.58 -30.38
N PRO A 142 -5.31 1.07 -29.14
CA PRO A 142 -6.20 0.73 -28.02
C PRO A 142 -7.62 1.28 -28.25
N TYR A 143 -8.59 0.76 -27.50
CA TYR A 143 -9.95 1.33 -27.52
C TYR A 143 -9.91 2.83 -27.17
N PRO A 144 -10.66 3.67 -27.88
CA PRO A 144 -10.76 5.08 -27.53
C PRO A 144 -11.45 5.24 -26.17
N GLU A 145 -11.09 6.31 -25.46
CA GLU A 145 -11.75 6.70 -24.21
C GLU A 145 -13.27 6.73 -24.40
N GLY A 146 -14.03 6.19 -23.45
CA GLY A 146 -15.48 6.05 -23.55
C GLY A 146 -15.97 4.74 -24.19
N THR A 147 -15.06 3.87 -24.68
CA THR A 147 -15.41 2.53 -25.18
C THR A 147 -14.46 1.45 -24.66
N SER A 148 -14.97 0.24 -24.48
CA SER A 148 -14.16 -0.93 -24.11
C SER A 148 -14.92 -2.21 -24.47
N HIS A 149 -14.30 -3.17 -25.17
CA HIS A 149 -14.85 -4.52 -25.38
C HIS A 149 -16.37 -4.57 -25.66
N SER A 150 -16.80 -4.04 -26.80
CA SER A 150 -18.21 -3.96 -27.21
C SER A 150 -19.14 -3.15 -26.30
N ILE A 151 -18.63 -2.29 -25.40
CA ILE A 151 -19.47 -1.36 -24.61
C ILE A 151 -19.05 0.10 -24.83
N ALA A 152 -19.99 1.01 -24.63
CA ALA A 152 -19.74 2.45 -24.57
C ALA A 152 -20.25 2.99 -23.22
N PHE A 153 -19.55 3.93 -22.60
CA PHE A 153 -19.87 4.44 -21.26
C PHE A 153 -19.60 5.93 -21.15
N GLN A 154 -20.31 6.61 -20.25
CA GLN A 154 -20.10 8.05 -20.00
C GLN A 154 -18.73 8.32 -19.35
N TYR A 155 -18.07 9.37 -19.81
CA TYR A 155 -16.81 9.85 -19.25
C TYR A 155 -17.05 10.89 -18.13
N PHE A 156 -16.09 10.96 -17.22
CA PHE A 156 -16.07 11.92 -16.11
C PHE A 156 -14.63 12.30 -15.80
N GLU A 157 -14.43 13.51 -15.28
CA GLU A 157 -13.12 13.96 -14.85
C GLU A 157 -12.82 13.55 -13.40
N MET A 158 -11.56 13.27 -13.11
CA MET A 158 -11.15 12.97 -11.73
C MET A 158 -11.42 14.14 -10.79
N ALA A 159 -11.88 13.86 -9.56
CA ALA A 159 -12.10 14.91 -8.58
C ALA A 159 -10.80 15.67 -8.26
N VAL A 160 -10.83 16.99 -8.39
CA VAL A 160 -9.64 17.84 -8.15
C VAL A 160 -9.46 18.04 -6.64
N GLY A 161 -8.36 17.50 -6.08
CA GLY A 161 -8.04 17.70 -4.68
C GLY A 161 -6.66 17.18 -4.27
N LYS A 162 -6.01 17.85 -3.31
CA LYS A 162 -4.77 17.35 -2.71
C LYS A 162 -5.05 16.03 -1.99
N GLY A 163 -4.34 14.97 -2.38
CA GLY A 163 -4.45 13.67 -1.72
C GLY A 163 -5.48 12.70 -2.31
N VAL A 164 -6.22 13.08 -3.36
CA VAL A 164 -7.15 12.17 -4.08
C VAL A 164 -6.34 11.08 -4.78
N GLN A 165 -6.65 9.80 -4.54
CA GLN A 165 -6.01 8.65 -5.20
C GLN A 165 -6.88 8.10 -6.31
N SER A 166 -8.15 7.84 -6.02
CA SER A 166 -9.09 7.30 -6.99
C SER A 166 -10.46 7.97 -6.83
N THR A 167 -11.21 8.00 -7.92
CA THR A 167 -12.56 8.55 -7.98
C THR A 167 -13.45 7.48 -8.61
N SER A 168 -14.50 7.06 -7.90
CA SER A 168 -15.49 6.10 -8.39
C SER A 168 -16.84 6.77 -8.56
N VAL A 169 -17.43 6.65 -9.74
CA VAL A 169 -18.70 7.28 -10.11
C VAL A 169 -19.60 6.22 -10.74
N GLU A 170 -20.89 6.28 -10.44
CA GLU A 170 -21.89 5.49 -11.15
C GLU A 170 -22.19 6.18 -12.50
N VAL A 171 -21.90 5.49 -13.60
CA VAL A 171 -22.07 5.99 -14.97
C VAL A 171 -23.03 5.12 -15.75
N ASP A 172 -23.71 5.71 -16.74
CA ASP A 172 -24.50 4.92 -17.69
C ASP A 172 -23.56 4.22 -18.69
N VAL A 173 -23.92 2.98 -19.06
CA VAL A 173 -23.18 2.11 -19.97
C VAL A 173 -24.14 1.54 -21.01
N PHE A 174 -23.88 1.80 -22.28
CA PHE A 174 -24.54 1.18 -23.40
C PHE A 174 -23.94 -0.20 -23.68
N ARG A 175 -24.79 -1.23 -23.73
CA ARG A 175 -24.42 -2.61 -24.03
C ARG A 175 -25.22 -3.12 -25.23
N PRO A 176 -24.59 -3.38 -26.39
CA PRO A 176 -25.21 -4.06 -27.50
C PRO A 176 -25.43 -5.53 -27.16
N ASN A 177 -26.64 -6.00 -27.35
CA ASN A 177 -27.06 -7.39 -27.16
C ASN A 177 -27.32 -8.01 -28.53
N ILE A 178 -26.25 -8.21 -29.31
CA ILE A 178 -26.35 -8.79 -30.64
C ILE A 178 -26.46 -10.30 -30.52
N THR A 179 -27.52 -10.86 -31.10
CA THR A 179 -27.75 -12.31 -31.12
C THR A 179 -27.76 -12.80 -32.57
N CYS A 180 -26.82 -13.65 -32.94
CA CYS A 180 -26.74 -14.24 -34.27
C CYS A 180 -27.06 -15.73 -34.20
N GLU A 181 -27.86 -16.23 -35.13
CA GLU A 181 -28.26 -17.64 -35.24
C GLU A 181 -27.79 -18.20 -36.59
N ALA A 182 -27.27 -19.42 -36.59
CA ALA A 182 -26.99 -20.15 -37.82
C ALA A 182 -28.33 -20.52 -38.50
N ALA A 183 -28.42 -20.30 -39.81
CA ALA A 183 -29.59 -20.61 -40.60
C ALA A 183 -29.39 -21.89 -41.40
N ASP A 184 -30.40 -22.76 -41.38
CA ASP A 184 -30.52 -23.88 -42.29
C ASP A 184 -30.94 -23.35 -43.66
N VAL A 185 -30.05 -23.54 -44.63
CA VAL A 185 -30.26 -23.08 -46.01
C VAL A 185 -30.86 -24.21 -46.84
N ILE A 186 -32.05 -23.96 -47.39
CA ILE A 186 -32.75 -24.87 -48.30
C ILE A 186 -32.67 -24.28 -49.71
N MET A 187 -31.96 -24.97 -50.60
CA MET A 187 -31.90 -24.60 -52.02
C MET A 187 -33.21 -24.98 -52.71
N LEU A 188 -33.80 -24.02 -53.42
CA LEU A 188 -35.03 -24.21 -54.19
C LEU A 188 -34.66 -24.45 -55.67
N PRO A 189 -35.48 -25.19 -56.43
CA PRO A 189 -35.23 -25.42 -57.85
C PRO A 189 -35.22 -24.09 -58.63
N ASP A 190 -34.31 -24.00 -59.59
CA ASP A 190 -34.14 -22.83 -60.45
C ASP A 190 -35.47 -22.49 -61.14
N ALA A 191 -35.87 -21.22 -61.08
CA ALA A 191 -37.04 -20.71 -61.79
C ALA A 191 -36.62 -19.46 -62.59
N PRO A 192 -37.17 -19.25 -63.80
CA PRO A 192 -36.91 -18.04 -64.57
C PRO A 192 -37.34 -16.80 -63.78
N ALA A 193 -36.52 -15.75 -63.82
CA ALA A 193 -36.80 -14.50 -63.12
C ALA A 193 -38.17 -13.92 -63.57
N PRO A 194 -39.03 -13.46 -62.64
CA PRO A 194 -40.31 -12.86 -63.02
C PRO A 194 -40.05 -11.55 -63.77
N GLY A 195 -40.42 -11.49 -65.06
CA GLY A 195 -40.37 -10.28 -65.88
C GLY A 195 -39.29 -10.20 -66.96
N GLY A 196 -38.53 -11.28 -67.21
CA GLY A 196 -37.60 -11.33 -68.35
C GLY A 196 -38.32 -11.68 -69.65
N ASP A 197 -38.48 -10.71 -70.56
CA ASP A 197 -38.80 -10.98 -71.96
C ASP A 197 -37.72 -11.94 -72.51
N GLY A 198 -38.12 -13.15 -72.90
CA GLY A 198 -37.26 -14.32 -73.18
C GLY A 198 -36.24 -14.17 -74.31
N GLY A 199 -35.35 -13.19 -74.22
CA GLY A 199 -34.45 -12.73 -75.25
C GLY A 199 -33.17 -12.09 -74.70
N ALA A 200 -32.53 -12.74 -73.73
CA ALA A 200 -31.09 -12.65 -73.43
C ALA A 200 -30.81 -13.73 -72.38
N ALA A 201 -29.78 -14.55 -72.60
CA ALA A 201 -29.33 -15.66 -71.73
C ALA A 201 -29.94 -15.67 -70.32
N ASP A 202 -30.83 -16.63 -70.05
CA ASP A 202 -31.47 -16.87 -68.76
C ASP A 202 -30.49 -16.62 -67.60
N ILE A 203 -30.67 -15.51 -66.89
CA ILE A 203 -29.91 -15.24 -65.68
C ILE A 203 -30.48 -16.18 -64.62
N MET A 204 -29.88 -17.37 -64.50
CA MET A 204 -30.19 -18.31 -63.43
C MET A 204 -29.78 -17.69 -62.11
N HIS A 205 -30.77 -17.34 -61.28
CA HIS A 205 -30.52 -16.87 -59.94
C HIS A 205 -30.74 -18.04 -58.98
N ASN A 206 -29.76 -18.29 -58.12
CA ASN A 206 -29.87 -19.34 -57.11
C ASN A 206 -30.95 -18.92 -56.08
N ARG A 207 -32.07 -19.66 -56.06
CA ARG A 207 -33.16 -19.44 -55.10
C ARG A 207 -32.90 -20.25 -53.84
N PHE A 208 -33.07 -19.62 -52.69
CA PHE A 208 -32.93 -20.32 -51.42
C PHE A 208 -33.86 -19.75 -50.35
N GLN A 209 -34.15 -20.59 -49.36
CA GLN A 209 -34.86 -20.26 -48.13
C GLN A 209 -33.91 -20.43 -46.95
N MET A 210 -34.00 -19.54 -45.96
CA MET A 210 -33.23 -19.60 -44.71
C MET A 210 -34.17 -19.79 -43.54
N ASN A 211 -33.88 -20.80 -42.71
CA ASN A 211 -34.67 -21.10 -41.52
C ASN A 211 -33.76 -21.11 -40.29
N THR A 212 -34.07 -20.28 -39.30
CA THR A 212 -33.46 -20.31 -37.96
C THR A 212 -34.52 -20.65 -36.93
N GLY A 213 -34.10 -20.93 -35.68
CA GLY A 213 -35.04 -21.20 -34.59
C GLY A 213 -36.02 -20.06 -34.32
N SER A 214 -35.69 -18.82 -34.72
CA SER A 214 -36.49 -17.62 -34.45
C SER A 214 -36.85 -16.77 -35.68
N CYS A 215 -36.52 -17.20 -36.90
CA CYS A 215 -36.83 -16.47 -38.13
C CYS A 215 -36.88 -17.40 -39.36
N VAL A 216 -37.86 -17.17 -40.24
CA VAL A 216 -37.93 -17.82 -41.56
C VAL A 216 -37.94 -16.74 -42.64
N VAL A 217 -37.03 -16.84 -43.59
CA VAL A 217 -36.90 -15.92 -44.72
C VAL A 217 -36.88 -16.74 -46.01
N GLY A 218 -37.58 -16.30 -47.05
CA GLY A 218 -37.59 -17.06 -48.31
C GLY A 218 -38.79 -18.00 -48.51
N SER A 219 -39.82 -17.95 -47.66
CA SER A 219 -40.98 -18.84 -47.77
C SER A 219 -42.03 -18.32 -48.75
N GLY A 220 -42.48 -19.14 -49.71
CA GLY A 220 -43.53 -18.78 -50.66
C GLY A 220 -43.00 -18.08 -51.92
N THR A 221 -43.60 -16.95 -52.31
CA THR A 221 -43.19 -16.14 -53.49
C THR A 221 -41.97 -15.26 -53.23
N ASP A 222 -41.56 -15.14 -51.97
CA ASP A 222 -40.58 -14.15 -51.50
C ASP A 222 -39.17 -14.76 -51.41
N THR A 223 -38.64 -15.27 -52.52
CA THR A 223 -37.33 -15.97 -52.51
C THR A 223 -36.15 -15.02 -52.65
N ILE A 224 -35.12 -15.23 -51.81
CA ILE A 224 -33.88 -14.46 -51.89
C ILE A 224 -33.07 -14.92 -53.11
N TRP A 225 -32.46 -13.95 -53.79
CA TRP A 225 -31.59 -14.18 -54.93
C TRP A 225 -30.16 -13.79 -54.56
N LEU A 226 -29.22 -14.71 -54.75
CA LEU A 226 -27.80 -14.35 -54.78
C LEU A 226 -27.46 -13.96 -56.22
N GLY A 227 -26.75 -12.84 -56.41
CA GLY A 227 -26.26 -12.44 -57.72
C GLY A 227 -25.43 -13.54 -58.38
N ASP A 228 -25.52 -13.67 -59.70
CA ASP A 228 -24.77 -14.68 -60.44
C ASP A 228 -23.26 -14.42 -60.31
N GLU A 229 -22.53 -15.45 -59.91
CA GLU A 229 -21.08 -15.40 -59.79
C GLU A 229 -20.47 -16.05 -61.03
N SER A 230 -20.13 -15.21 -62.00
CA SER A 230 -19.54 -15.64 -63.26
C SER A 230 -18.07 -15.26 -63.35
N CYS A 231 -17.31 -16.11 -64.02
CA CYS A 231 -15.90 -15.87 -64.29
C CYS A 231 -15.64 -15.86 -65.80
N TYR A 232 -14.67 -15.03 -66.21
CA TYR A 232 -14.24 -14.86 -67.59
C TYR A 232 -12.80 -15.35 -67.72
N GLU A 233 -12.57 -16.30 -68.63
CA GLU A 233 -11.26 -16.89 -68.97
C GLU A 233 -10.43 -17.41 -67.78
N ARG A 234 -10.14 -18.72 -67.76
CA ARG A 234 -9.23 -19.37 -66.79
C ARG A 234 -9.72 -19.27 -65.33
N CYS A 235 -10.89 -19.86 -65.09
CA CYS A 235 -11.57 -19.78 -63.81
C CYS A 235 -10.90 -20.60 -62.70
N PRO A 236 -10.92 -20.11 -61.45
CA PRO A 236 -10.44 -20.89 -60.31
C PRO A 236 -11.34 -22.12 -60.11
N ALA A 237 -10.81 -23.18 -59.49
CA ALA A 237 -11.61 -24.39 -59.20
C ALA A 237 -12.83 -24.08 -58.33
N SER A 238 -12.69 -23.14 -57.39
CA SER A 238 -13.76 -22.62 -56.57
C SER A 238 -13.52 -21.16 -56.21
N LYS A 239 -14.60 -20.38 -56.06
CA LYS A 239 -14.58 -19.01 -55.57
C LYS A 239 -15.60 -18.85 -54.46
N LEU A 240 -15.17 -18.29 -53.34
CA LEU A 240 -16.04 -17.95 -52.23
C LEU A 240 -16.56 -16.53 -52.41
N ARG A 241 -17.85 -16.34 -52.17
CA ARG A 241 -18.51 -15.04 -52.17
C ARG A 241 -19.21 -14.83 -50.84
N LEU A 242 -19.04 -13.63 -50.28
CA LEU A 242 -19.78 -13.19 -49.10
C LEU A 242 -20.84 -12.19 -49.53
N GLU A 243 -22.05 -12.34 -49.00
CA GLU A 243 -23.15 -11.41 -49.20
C GLU A 243 -23.69 -10.96 -47.85
N LEU A 244 -24.08 -9.70 -47.77
CA LEU A 244 -24.71 -9.11 -46.60
C LEU A 244 -26.06 -8.54 -47.02
N ALA A 245 -27.14 -9.00 -46.40
CA ALA A 245 -28.51 -8.65 -46.79
C ALA A 245 -29.37 -8.28 -45.58
N ARG A 246 -30.37 -7.43 -45.82
CA ARG A 246 -31.45 -7.18 -44.86
C ARG A 246 -32.51 -8.26 -45.02
N VAL A 247 -33.06 -8.76 -43.93
CA VAL A 247 -34.12 -9.77 -43.94
C VAL A 247 -35.26 -9.38 -43.01
N ASN A 248 -36.49 -9.61 -43.46
CA ASN A 248 -37.69 -9.36 -42.66
C ASN A 248 -38.13 -10.67 -42.00
N CYS A 249 -38.09 -10.72 -40.67
CA CYS A 249 -38.47 -11.89 -39.86
C CYS A 249 -39.88 -11.76 -39.25
N SER A 250 -40.65 -10.74 -39.64
CA SER A 250 -41.97 -10.44 -39.04
C SER A 250 -43.04 -11.48 -39.40
N ALA A 251 -42.90 -12.17 -40.55
CA ALA A 251 -43.84 -13.18 -41.03
C ALA A 251 -43.52 -14.57 -40.45
N LEU A 252 -43.63 -14.72 -39.13
CA LEU A 252 -43.59 -16.03 -38.50
C LEU A 252 -44.89 -16.79 -38.82
N HIS A 253 -44.81 -17.66 -39.83
CA HIS A 253 -45.85 -18.58 -40.34
C HIS A 253 -46.81 -18.01 -41.38
N GLY A 254 -46.45 -18.21 -42.66
CA GLY A 254 -47.33 -18.52 -43.79
C GLY A 254 -48.82 -18.14 -43.68
N GLY A 255 -49.11 -16.85 -43.51
CA GLY A 255 -50.45 -16.32 -43.71
C GLY A 255 -50.69 -16.14 -45.20
N GLU A 256 -51.70 -16.83 -45.74
CA GLU A 256 -52.12 -16.87 -47.15
C GLU A 256 -52.48 -15.50 -47.77
N ASP A 257 -52.49 -14.40 -47.00
CA ASP A 257 -52.98 -13.08 -47.44
C ASP A 257 -51.94 -11.97 -47.31
N SER A 258 -50.77 -12.11 -47.93
CA SER A 258 -49.84 -10.98 -48.06
C SER A 258 -49.21 -10.90 -49.46
N ASN A 259 -50.01 -10.43 -50.42
CA ASN A 259 -49.50 -9.90 -51.69
C ASN A 259 -48.60 -8.65 -51.51
N GLU A 260 -48.36 -8.19 -50.26
CA GLU A 260 -47.41 -7.14 -49.90
C GLU A 260 -45.99 -7.67 -49.53
N ASN A 261 -45.79 -8.99 -49.54
CA ASN A 261 -44.49 -9.61 -49.31
C ASN A 261 -43.85 -10.06 -50.64
N SER A 262 -43.70 -9.10 -51.55
CA SER A 262 -42.96 -9.29 -52.79
C SER A 262 -41.64 -8.53 -52.71
N LEU A 263 -40.56 -9.15 -53.20
CA LEU A 263 -39.30 -8.49 -53.51
C LEU A 263 -39.56 -7.17 -54.26
N GLY A 264 -39.56 -6.07 -53.52
CA GLY A 264 -39.91 -4.75 -54.05
C GLY A 264 -40.75 -3.88 -53.13
N THR A 265 -41.36 -4.41 -52.05
CA THR A 265 -42.11 -3.55 -51.13
C THR A 265 -41.18 -2.67 -50.30
N GLN A 266 -41.30 -1.37 -50.53
CA GLN A 266 -40.69 -0.35 -49.71
C GLN A 266 -41.30 -0.42 -48.31
N PHE A 267 -40.49 -0.69 -47.29
CA PHE A 267 -40.92 -0.57 -45.91
C PHE A 267 -40.32 0.68 -45.29
N THR A 268 -41.15 1.40 -44.55
CA THR A 268 -40.74 2.62 -43.86
C THR A 268 -40.29 2.25 -42.45
N LEU A 269 -38.99 2.40 -42.16
CA LEU A 269 -38.50 2.37 -40.78
C LEU A 269 -38.98 3.65 -40.08
N SER A 270 -40.03 3.51 -39.27
CA SER A 270 -40.45 4.54 -38.33
C SER A 270 -40.14 4.07 -36.91
N PRO A 271 -39.92 5.01 -35.97
CA PRO A 271 -39.74 4.67 -34.57
C PRO A 271 -40.92 3.88 -34.04
N ASP A 272 -42.11 3.90 -34.66
CA ASP A 272 -43.31 3.17 -34.24
C ASP A 272 -43.54 1.83 -34.95
N SER A 273 -42.78 1.53 -36.00
CA SER A 273 -42.93 0.31 -36.76
C SER A 273 -42.52 -0.95 -35.96
N SER A 274 -43.28 -2.03 -36.12
CA SER A 274 -43.08 -3.33 -35.43
C SER A 274 -42.31 -4.35 -36.28
N TRP A 275 -41.58 -3.89 -37.29
CA TRP A 275 -40.84 -4.79 -38.19
C TRP A 275 -39.66 -5.44 -37.47
N ASP A 276 -39.58 -6.77 -37.49
CA ASP A 276 -38.40 -7.53 -37.03
C ASP A 276 -37.40 -7.61 -38.19
N ILE A 277 -36.68 -6.51 -38.42
CA ILE A 277 -35.60 -6.45 -39.41
C ILE A 277 -34.32 -7.02 -38.81
N ARG A 278 -33.74 -7.99 -39.50
CA ARG A 278 -32.48 -8.64 -39.14
C ARG A 278 -31.50 -8.60 -40.30
N TYR A 279 -30.26 -8.97 -40.02
CA TYR A 279 -29.18 -8.88 -41.00
C TYR A 279 -28.60 -10.26 -41.25
N ALA A 280 -28.73 -10.73 -42.49
CA ALA A 280 -28.23 -12.03 -42.91
C ALA A 280 -26.84 -11.87 -43.54
N THR A 281 -25.87 -12.62 -43.02
CA THR A 281 -24.56 -12.80 -43.65
C THR A 281 -24.50 -14.16 -44.28
N LEU A 282 -24.21 -14.21 -45.58
CA LEU A 282 -24.16 -15.43 -46.37
C LEU A 282 -22.75 -15.63 -46.93
N VAL A 283 -22.25 -16.85 -46.86
CA VAL A 283 -20.99 -17.25 -47.50
C VAL A 283 -21.29 -18.43 -48.41
N ALA A 284 -21.19 -18.20 -49.72
CA ALA A 284 -21.45 -19.20 -50.74
C ALA A 284 -20.15 -19.61 -51.44
N ASN A 285 -20.00 -20.92 -51.66
CA ASN A 285 -18.91 -21.50 -52.43
C ASN A 285 -19.40 -21.83 -53.84
N PHE A 286 -18.83 -21.17 -54.84
CA PHE A 286 -19.09 -21.39 -56.25
C PHE A 286 -17.99 -22.24 -56.87
N THR A 287 -18.38 -23.25 -57.65
CA THR A 287 -17.46 -24.10 -58.42
C THR A 287 -17.68 -23.87 -59.89
N TYR A 288 -16.61 -23.90 -60.67
CA TYR A 288 -16.66 -23.71 -62.12
C TYR A 288 -16.32 -25.02 -62.80
N THR A 289 -17.13 -25.41 -63.77
CA THR A 289 -16.76 -26.50 -64.68
C THR A 289 -15.75 -25.96 -65.68
N ASP A 290 -14.58 -26.59 -65.75
CA ASP A 290 -13.48 -26.21 -66.64
C ASP A 290 -13.94 -26.32 -68.10
N ASN A 291 -14.36 -25.19 -68.67
CA ASN A 291 -14.73 -25.08 -70.06
C ASN A 291 -13.66 -24.23 -70.74
N ASP A 292 -12.92 -24.83 -71.68
CA ASP A 292 -11.90 -24.22 -72.55
C ASP A 292 -12.46 -23.13 -73.51
N LEU A 293 -13.65 -22.60 -73.21
CA LEU A 293 -14.37 -21.67 -74.06
C LEU A 293 -14.10 -20.22 -73.64
N ILE A 294 -13.77 -19.38 -74.63
CA ILE A 294 -13.72 -17.91 -74.51
C ILE A 294 -15.17 -17.44 -74.30
N GLY A 295 -15.60 -17.28 -73.04
CA GLY A 295 -16.96 -16.91 -72.68
C GLY A 295 -17.23 -16.82 -71.17
N ARG A 296 -18.41 -16.32 -70.79
CA ARG A 296 -18.89 -16.25 -69.41
C ARG A 296 -19.19 -17.66 -68.90
N THR A 297 -18.43 -18.15 -67.92
CA THR A 297 -18.71 -19.44 -67.27
C THR A 297 -19.51 -19.18 -65.99
N PRO A 298 -20.77 -19.63 -65.90
CA PRO A 298 -21.57 -19.46 -64.69
C PRO A 298 -21.02 -20.38 -63.58
N GLY A 299 -20.89 -19.84 -62.37
CA GLY A 299 -20.51 -20.61 -61.19
C GLY A 299 -21.68 -21.43 -60.68
N LYS A 300 -21.46 -22.72 -60.40
CA LYS A 300 -22.44 -23.56 -59.71
C LYS A 300 -22.22 -23.48 -58.20
N MET A 301 -23.23 -23.06 -57.45
CA MET A 301 -23.19 -23.03 -55.99
C MET A 301 -23.10 -24.46 -55.43
N GLN A 302 -22.01 -24.76 -54.72
CA GLN A 302 -21.74 -26.08 -54.14
C GLN A 302 -22.25 -26.18 -52.70
N SER A 303 -22.02 -25.13 -51.91
CA SER A 303 -22.40 -25.06 -50.50
C SER A 303 -22.60 -23.61 -50.09
N MET A 304 -23.51 -23.38 -49.13
CA MET A 304 -23.73 -22.07 -48.55
C MET A 304 -23.96 -22.17 -47.06
N THR A 305 -23.37 -21.23 -46.32
CA THR A 305 -23.56 -21.05 -44.89
C THR A 305 -24.13 -19.67 -44.66
N ALA A 306 -25.20 -19.57 -43.86
CA ALA A 306 -25.83 -18.31 -43.55
C ALA A 306 -26.03 -18.13 -42.04
N VAL A 307 -25.91 -16.90 -41.58
CA VAL A 307 -26.16 -16.49 -40.20
C VAL A 307 -27.07 -15.27 -40.22
N ILE A 308 -28.11 -15.27 -39.38
CA ILE A 308 -29.04 -14.14 -39.22
C ILE A 308 -28.80 -13.50 -37.86
N CYS A 309 -28.44 -12.21 -37.86
CA CYS A 309 -28.18 -11.43 -36.65
C CYS A 309 -29.35 -10.49 -36.32
N LYS A 310 -29.85 -10.61 -35.10
CA LYS A 310 -30.78 -9.67 -34.47
C LYS A 310 -30.00 -8.66 -33.63
N THR A 311 -30.26 -7.39 -33.89
CA THR A 311 -29.68 -6.28 -33.13
C THR A 311 -30.60 -5.93 -31.96
N ASP A 312 -30.06 -5.88 -30.76
CA ASP A 312 -30.76 -5.40 -29.56
C ASP A 312 -29.73 -4.69 -28.66
N TYR A 313 -30.18 -3.99 -27.64
CA TYR A 313 -29.29 -3.34 -26.68
C TYR A 313 -29.96 -3.06 -25.34
N SER A 314 -29.13 -2.76 -24.34
CA SER A 314 -29.58 -2.27 -23.04
C SER A 314 -28.71 -1.11 -22.59
N LEU A 315 -29.33 -0.13 -21.95
CA LEU A 315 -28.62 0.87 -21.17
C LEU A 315 -28.56 0.33 -19.73
N GLY A 316 -27.40 0.33 -19.09
CA GLY A 316 -27.23 -0.11 -17.71
C GLY A 316 -26.43 0.91 -16.92
N ARG A 317 -26.29 0.71 -15.62
CA ARG A 317 -25.36 1.49 -14.79
C ARG A 317 -24.20 0.63 -14.36
N ALA A 318 -23.01 1.22 -14.28
CA ALA A 318 -21.82 0.56 -13.78
C ALA A 318 -21.01 1.51 -12.92
N MET A 319 -20.25 0.96 -11.97
CA MET A 319 -19.33 1.75 -11.17
C MET A 319 -18.02 1.88 -11.94
N ALA A 320 -17.73 3.09 -12.41
CA ALA A 320 -16.48 3.40 -13.10
C ALA A 320 -15.51 4.07 -12.12
N SER A 321 -14.35 3.46 -11.92
CA SER A 321 -13.28 3.98 -11.07
C SER A 321 -12.10 4.44 -11.91
N LEU A 322 -11.67 5.69 -11.69
CA LEU A 322 -10.51 6.30 -12.32
C LEU A 322 -9.41 6.50 -11.26
N ASP A 323 -8.23 5.93 -11.51
CA ASP A 323 -7.05 6.09 -10.66
C ASP A 323 -6.13 7.22 -11.16
N ARG A 324 -5.15 7.65 -10.35
CA ARG A 324 -4.15 8.67 -10.73
C ARG A 324 -3.34 8.31 -11.97
N THR A 325 -3.22 7.03 -12.28
CA THR A 325 -2.55 6.51 -13.48
C THR A 325 -3.43 6.63 -14.73
N THR A 326 -4.60 7.29 -14.63
CA THR A 326 -5.63 7.39 -15.66
C THR A 326 -6.16 6.04 -16.14
N GLU A 327 -5.92 4.97 -15.38
CA GLU A 327 -6.48 3.67 -15.66
C GLU A 327 -7.94 3.64 -15.21
N LEU A 328 -8.83 3.48 -16.18
CA LEU A 328 -10.25 3.34 -15.93
C LEU A 328 -10.60 1.87 -15.72
N ARG A 329 -11.30 1.56 -14.62
CA ARG A 329 -11.83 0.23 -14.34
C ARG A 329 -13.33 0.35 -14.18
N ILE A 330 -14.05 -0.51 -14.89
CA ILE A 330 -15.51 -0.55 -14.85
C ILE A 330 -15.89 -1.83 -14.11
N GLU A 331 -16.52 -1.69 -12.95
CA GLU A 331 -17.11 -2.80 -12.21
C GLU A 331 -18.53 -3.00 -12.72
N GLU A 332 -18.74 -4.14 -13.37
CA GLU A 332 -20.00 -4.45 -14.03
C GLU A 332 -21.11 -4.72 -13.01
N ASP A 333 -22.12 -3.85 -13.00
CA ASP A 333 -23.42 -4.17 -12.42
C ASP A 333 -24.36 -4.66 -13.54
N ASN A 334 -25.02 -5.79 -13.30
CA ASN A 334 -25.86 -6.51 -14.26
C ASN A 334 -27.29 -5.95 -14.31
N ARG A 335 -27.50 -4.74 -13.78
CA ARG A 335 -28.81 -4.08 -13.78
C ARG A 335 -29.03 -3.38 -15.12
N SER A 336 -29.95 -3.91 -15.90
CA SER A 336 -30.47 -3.27 -17.11
C SER A 336 -31.37 -2.09 -16.74
N ALA A 337 -30.93 -0.88 -17.05
CA ALA A 337 -31.63 0.38 -16.91
C ALA A 337 -32.25 0.82 -18.25
N GLY A 338 -33.29 0.11 -18.71
CA GLY A 338 -34.13 0.56 -19.83
C GLY A 338 -33.43 0.67 -21.20
N LEU A 339 -34.14 1.33 -22.13
CA LEU A 339 -33.71 1.62 -23.51
C LEU A 339 -33.41 3.12 -23.64
N LEU A 340 -32.59 3.48 -24.63
CA LEU A 340 -32.35 4.88 -24.96
C LEU A 340 -33.59 5.45 -25.65
N ASN A 341 -33.96 6.68 -25.30
CA ASN A 341 -35.15 7.33 -25.85
C ASN A 341 -35.08 7.39 -27.38
N ASN A 342 -36.20 7.12 -28.06
CA ASN A 342 -36.36 7.21 -29.53
C ASN A 342 -35.46 6.29 -30.37
N ILE A 343 -34.71 5.35 -29.76
CA ILE A 343 -33.92 4.36 -30.49
C ILE A 343 -34.42 2.97 -30.17
N ARG A 344 -35.05 2.32 -31.16
CA ARG A 344 -35.41 0.89 -31.06
C ARG A 344 -34.31 0.00 -31.63
N ALA A 345 -34.38 -1.28 -31.30
CA ALA A 345 -33.50 -2.34 -31.78
C ALA A 345 -33.26 -2.32 -33.31
N ALA A 346 -34.31 -2.12 -34.11
CA ALA A 346 -34.21 -2.06 -35.58
C ALA A 346 -33.42 -0.83 -36.09
N ALA A 347 -33.59 0.32 -35.43
CA ALA A 347 -32.85 1.55 -35.79
C ALA A 347 -31.35 1.40 -35.54
N LEU A 348 -30.96 0.73 -34.44
CA LEU A 348 -29.56 0.41 -34.15
C LEU A 348 -28.93 -0.44 -35.25
N GLY A 349 -29.66 -1.44 -35.76
CA GLY A 349 -29.20 -2.26 -36.87
C GLY A 349 -28.92 -1.43 -38.12
N GLU A 350 -29.82 -0.51 -38.47
CA GLU A 350 -29.65 0.34 -39.66
C GLU A 350 -28.52 1.35 -39.47
N MET A 351 -28.29 1.84 -38.25
CA MET A 351 -27.13 2.68 -37.94
C MET A 351 -25.81 1.94 -38.21
N ILE A 352 -25.70 0.69 -37.76
CA ILE A 352 -24.52 -0.15 -37.98
C ILE A 352 -24.34 -0.44 -39.47
N TRP A 353 -25.41 -0.86 -40.15
CA TRP A 353 -25.40 -1.11 -41.60
C TRP A 353 -24.90 0.09 -42.39
N ASN A 354 -25.50 1.26 -42.14
CA ASN A 354 -25.14 2.50 -42.82
C ASN A 354 -23.71 2.93 -42.52
N SER A 355 -23.19 2.65 -41.32
CA SER A 355 -21.80 2.93 -41.00
C SER A 355 -20.83 2.08 -41.81
N ILE A 356 -21.11 0.79 -41.96
CA ILE A 356 -20.30 -0.14 -42.76
C ILE A 356 -20.37 0.26 -44.24
N TYR A 357 -21.57 0.53 -44.74
CA TYR A 357 -21.79 0.96 -46.13
C TYR A 357 -21.10 2.31 -46.43
N ALA A 358 -21.19 3.28 -45.52
CA ALA A 358 -20.50 4.56 -45.67
C ALA A 358 -18.98 4.37 -45.72
N ALA A 359 -18.42 3.50 -44.87
CA ALA A 359 -16.99 3.25 -44.81
C ALA A 359 -16.44 2.55 -46.07
N SER A 360 -17.21 1.66 -46.71
CA SER A 360 -16.76 1.07 -47.98
C SER A 360 -16.70 2.08 -49.12
N GLU A 361 -17.64 3.03 -49.18
CA GLU A 361 -17.61 4.11 -50.18
C GLU A 361 -16.50 5.15 -49.92
N ASP A 362 -16.20 5.42 -48.65
CA ASP A 362 -15.16 6.37 -48.23
C ASP A 362 -13.74 5.76 -48.29
N ALA A 363 -13.62 4.43 -48.35
CA ALA A 363 -12.33 3.76 -48.45
C ALA A 363 -11.62 4.11 -49.77
N SER A 364 -10.29 4.22 -49.72
CA SER A 364 -9.45 4.65 -50.86
C SER A 364 -9.71 3.83 -52.13
N ASP A 365 -9.82 2.50 -51.98
CA ASP A 365 -9.99 1.58 -53.10
C ASP A 365 -11.47 1.36 -53.48
N ARG A 366 -12.39 1.98 -52.73
CA ARG A 366 -13.86 1.84 -52.87
C ARG A 366 -14.29 0.40 -53.14
N PRO A 367 -13.91 -0.56 -52.27
CA PRO A 367 -14.33 -1.95 -52.42
C PRO A 367 -15.84 -2.06 -52.41
N GLU A 368 -16.36 -3.13 -52.99
CA GLU A 368 -17.76 -3.50 -52.77
C GLU A 368 -18.01 -3.63 -51.25
N VAL A 369 -19.19 -3.21 -50.80
CA VAL A 369 -19.53 -3.18 -49.37
C VAL A 369 -19.40 -4.59 -48.75
N THR A 370 -19.75 -5.61 -49.54
CA THR A 370 -19.59 -7.04 -49.22
C THR A 370 -18.13 -7.41 -48.97
N ASP A 371 -17.20 -6.95 -49.82
CA ASP A 371 -15.76 -7.16 -49.66
C ASP A 371 -15.21 -6.42 -48.44
N PHE A 372 -15.64 -5.17 -48.22
CA PHE A 372 -15.27 -4.42 -47.03
C PHE A 372 -15.74 -5.11 -45.76
N TYR A 373 -17.01 -5.54 -45.72
CA TYR A 373 -17.59 -6.27 -44.61
C TYR A 373 -16.91 -7.61 -44.37
N ALA A 374 -16.59 -8.36 -45.43
CA ALA A 374 -15.84 -9.60 -45.34
C ALA A 374 -14.46 -9.36 -44.71
N ASN A 375 -13.75 -8.31 -45.12
CA ASN A 375 -12.46 -7.94 -44.54
C ASN A 375 -12.57 -7.62 -43.05
N LEU A 376 -13.66 -7.00 -42.59
CA LEU A 376 -13.90 -6.76 -41.17
C LEU A 376 -14.16 -8.07 -40.41
N LEU A 377 -14.99 -8.97 -40.95
CA LEU A 377 -15.26 -10.28 -40.33
C LEU A 377 -14.00 -11.12 -40.16
N LEU A 378 -13.15 -11.16 -41.19
CA LEU A 378 -11.90 -11.94 -41.17
C LEU A 378 -10.95 -11.51 -40.05
N LYS A 379 -11.03 -10.26 -39.57
CA LYS A 379 -10.20 -9.77 -38.46
C LYS A 379 -10.60 -10.34 -37.10
N ASN A 380 -11.84 -10.82 -36.96
CA ASN A 380 -12.31 -11.48 -35.74
C ASN A 380 -11.88 -12.95 -35.64
N LEU A 381 -11.40 -13.54 -36.73
CA LEU A 381 -10.94 -14.93 -36.74
C LEU A 381 -9.55 -15.06 -36.09
N GLN A 382 -9.42 -16.04 -35.19
CA GLN A 382 -8.12 -16.41 -34.63
C GLN A 382 -7.38 -17.35 -35.60
N GLY A 383 -6.11 -17.04 -35.89
CA GLY A 383 -5.26 -17.87 -36.76
C GLY A 383 -5.39 -17.53 -38.24
N ASN A 384 -5.73 -18.52 -39.08
CA ASN A 384 -5.81 -18.33 -40.54
C ASN A 384 -7.03 -17.47 -40.91
N ARG A 385 -6.78 -16.27 -41.43
CA ARG A 385 -7.78 -15.28 -41.85
C ARG A 385 -8.24 -15.54 -43.29
N SER A 386 -8.88 -16.69 -43.51
CA SER A 386 -9.37 -17.12 -44.83
C SER A 386 -10.89 -17.17 -44.87
N LEU A 387 -11.48 -16.76 -46.01
CA LEU A 387 -12.94 -16.83 -46.23
C LEU A 387 -13.49 -18.26 -46.09
N GLU A 388 -12.68 -19.29 -46.34
CA GLU A 388 -13.03 -20.71 -46.13
C GLU A 388 -13.45 -21.02 -44.68
N ARG A 389 -12.87 -20.34 -43.69
CA ARG A 389 -13.23 -20.53 -42.27
C ARG A 389 -14.63 -20.02 -41.98
N LEU A 390 -15.09 -19.00 -42.72
CA LEU A 390 -16.43 -18.44 -42.60
C LEU A 390 -17.51 -19.33 -43.24
N LEU A 391 -17.15 -20.42 -43.93
CA LEU A 391 -18.11 -21.49 -44.26
C LEU A 391 -18.54 -22.28 -43.02
N SER A 392 -17.80 -22.21 -41.91
CA SER A 392 -18.23 -22.83 -40.66
C SER A 392 -19.25 -21.92 -39.98
N ALA A 393 -20.42 -22.47 -39.63
CA ALA A 393 -21.51 -21.70 -39.05
C ALA A 393 -21.12 -21.06 -37.70
N SER A 394 -20.32 -21.75 -36.87
CA SER A 394 -19.89 -21.25 -35.56
C SER A 394 -18.87 -20.11 -35.66
N ASP A 395 -17.91 -20.20 -36.60
CA ASP A 395 -16.93 -19.13 -36.78
C ASP A 395 -17.59 -17.89 -37.37
N LEU A 396 -18.50 -18.07 -38.34
CA LEU A 396 -19.28 -16.99 -38.93
C LEU A 396 -20.18 -16.31 -37.89
N GLN A 397 -20.87 -17.10 -37.06
CA GLN A 397 -21.72 -16.59 -35.98
C GLN A 397 -20.92 -15.76 -34.98
N SER A 398 -19.81 -16.29 -34.47
CA SER A 398 -18.97 -15.57 -33.49
C SER A 398 -18.35 -14.30 -34.08
N ALA A 399 -17.85 -14.36 -35.31
CA ALA A 399 -17.26 -13.21 -35.99
C ALA A 399 -18.29 -12.11 -36.26
N ALA A 400 -19.51 -12.49 -36.67
CA ALA A 400 -20.60 -11.55 -36.91
C ALA A 400 -21.08 -10.91 -35.60
N THR A 401 -21.35 -11.70 -34.55
CA THR A 401 -21.79 -11.17 -33.24
C THR A 401 -20.81 -10.13 -32.70
N LYS A 402 -19.51 -10.42 -32.77
CA LYS A 402 -18.47 -9.49 -32.29
C LYS A 402 -18.36 -8.23 -33.15
N LEU A 403 -18.35 -8.38 -34.47
CA LEU A 403 -18.28 -7.24 -35.40
C LEU A 403 -19.44 -6.27 -35.19
N TRP A 404 -20.67 -6.78 -35.17
CA TRP A 404 -21.86 -5.98 -34.98
C TRP A 404 -21.89 -5.32 -33.59
N GLY A 405 -21.47 -6.02 -32.54
CA GLY A 405 -21.40 -5.47 -31.18
C GLY A 405 -20.36 -4.35 -31.03
N ASP A 406 -19.15 -4.55 -31.55
CA ASP A 406 -18.09 -3.54 -31.46
C ASP A 406 -18.40 -2.30 -32.32
N VAL A 407 -18.92 -2.48 -33.54
CA VAL A 407 -19.33 -1.35 -34.39
C VAL A 407 -20.49 -0.59 -33.75
N ALA A 408 -21.45 -1.27 -33.12
CA ALA A 408 -22.53 -0.63 -32.37
C ALA A 408 -22.00 0.27 -31.25
N ALA A 409 -21.08 -0.25 -30.42
CA ALA A 409 -20.49 0.53 -29.33
C ALA A 409 -19.74 1.77 -29.85
N GLN A 410 -18.97 1.64 -30.94
CA GLN A 410 -18.26 2.77 -31.55
C GLN A 410 -19.22 3.79 -32.17
N TYR A 411 -20.32 3.33 -32.78
CA TYR A 411 -21.32 4.21 -33.39
C TYR A 411 -22.04 5.02 -32.31
N ILE A 412 -22.49 4.36 -31.23
CA ILE A 412 -23.18 5.02 -30.13
C ILE A 412 -22.26 6.03 -29.44
N HIS A 413 -21.00 5.67 -29.22
CA HIS A 413 -20.01 6.59 -28.69
C HIS A 413 -19.84 7.84 -29.57
N ASP A 414 -19.77 7.67 -30.90
CA ASP A 414 -19.45 8.77 -31.80
C ASP A 414 -20.63 9.65 -32.20
N GLN A 415 -21.86 9.13 -32.18
CA GLN A 415 -23.04 9.84 -32.69
C GLN A 415 -24.05 10.16 -31.61
N CYS A 416 -24.06 9.40 -30.51
CA CYS A 416 -25.15 9.42 -29.52
C CYS A 416 -24.70 9.95 -28.16
N MET A 417 -23.43 10.35 -28.05
CA MET A 417 -22.84 10.92 -26.85
C MET A 417 -22.67 12.43 -27.03
N THR A 418 -23.32 13.21 -26.17
CA THR A 418 -23.27 14.68 -26.17
C THR A 418 -22.49 15.20 -24.95
N PRO A 419 -21.87 16.38 -25.04
CA PRO A 419 -21.21 16.98 -23.89
C PRO A 419 -22.24 17.31 -22.80
N SER A 420 -21.90 17.01 -21.55
CA SER A 420 -22.69 17.31 -20.36
C SER A 420 -21.82 17.97 -19.30
N GLU A 421 -22.45 18.69 -18.37
CA GLU A 421 -21.85 19.24 -17.15
C GLU A 421 -22.62 18.78 -15.90
N ASP A 422 -23.29 17.63 -15.99
CA ASP A 422 -24.10 17.07 -14.92
C ASP A 422 -23.23 16.72 -13.70
N VAL A 423 -23.52 17.34 -12.56
CA VAL A 423 -22.80 17.09 -11.30
C VAL A 423 -23.39 15.86 -10.61
N VAL A 424 -22.58 14.81 -10.49
CA VAL A 424 -22.97 13.54 -9.89
C VAL A 424 -22.18 13.26 -8.62
N THR A 425 -22.79 12.49 -7.72
CA THR A 425 -22.17 12.07 -6.47
C THR A 425 -21.12 10.99 -6.74
N ALA A 426 -19.90 11.23 -6.31
CA ALA A 426 -18.75 10.35 -6.51
C ALA A 426 -18.22 9.83 -5.16
N LYS A 427 -17.72 8.60 -5.15
CA LYS A 427 -16.93 8.07 -4.04
C LYS A 427 -15.46 8.37 -4.31
N VAL A 428 -14.89 9.27 -3.52
CA VAL A 428 -13.51 9.75 -3.71
C VAL A 428 -12.63 9.20 -2.59
N GLN A 429 -11.54 8.55 -2.96
CA GLN A 429 -10.58 7.99 -2.03
C GLN A 429 -9.43 8.99 -1.79
N TYR A 430 -9.23 9.39 -0.54
CA TYR A 430 -8.18 10.33 -0.12
C TYR A 430 -7.13 9.63 0.72
N ASN A 431 -5.84 9.97 0.52
CA ASN A 431 -4.79 9.63 1.47
C ASN A 431 -4.50 10.82 2.39
N GLU A 432 -4.76 10.64 3.68
CA GLU A 432 -4.40 11.60 4.73
C GLU A 432 -3.30 11.02 5.63
N TRP A 433 -2.36 11.86 6.05
CA TRP A 433 -1.40 11.51 7.10
C TRP A 433 -2.10 11.54 8.45
N ARG A 434 -2.27 10.37 9.07
CA ARG A 434 -2.85 10.25 10.40
C ARG A 434 -1.88 9.64 11.39
N LEU A 435 -2.03 10.04 12.65
CA LEU A 435 -1.23 9.54 13.75
C LEU A 435 -1.85 8.23 14.26
N HIS A 436 -1.10 7.13 14.13
CA HIS A 436 -1.50 5.83 14.64
C HIS A 436 -0.63 5.42 15.83
N LEU A 437 -1.24 4.66 16.75
CA LEU A 437 -0.47 3.97 17.79
C LEU A 437 0.28 2.79 17.18
N ALA A 438 1.60 2.76 17.39
CA ALA A 438 2.40 1.58 17.13
C ALA A 438 2.13 0.53 18.22
N PHE A 439 1.39 -0.53 17.88
CA PHE A 439 1.05 -1.60 18.81
C PHE A 439 2.27 -2.25 19.47
N LEU A 440 3.37 -2.44 18.72
CA LEU A 440 4.61 -2.99 19.27
C LEU A 440 5.18 -2.13 20.41
N SER A 441 5.18 -0.81 20.21
CA SER A 441 5.58 0.14 21.24
C SER A 441 4.62 0.11 22.44
N LEU A 442 3.31 0.13 22.20
CA LEU A 442 2.31 0.12 23.26
C LEU A 442 2.46 -1.10 24.18
N TRP A 443 2.53 -2.29 23.61
CA TRP A 443 2.65 -3.53 24.39
C TRP A 443 4.00 -3.63 25.11
N SER A 444 5.10 -3.25 24.46
CA SER A 444 6.41 -3.23 25.12
C SER A 444 6.47 -2.26 26.30
N MET A 445 5.83 -1.08 26.19
CA MET A 445 5.71 -0.14 27.30
C MET A 445 4.85 -0.68 28.43
N PHE A 446 3.68 -1.27 28.10
CA PHE A 446 2.78 -1.86 29.09
C PHE A 446 3.48 -2.98 29.88
N THR A 447 4.11 -3.92 29.19
CA THR A 447 4.89 -5.00 29.81
C THR A 447 6.06 -4.44 30.61
N GLY A 448 6.76 -3.44 30.09
CA GLY A 448 7.85 -2.77 30.80
C GLY A 448 7.40 -2.14 32.12
N PHE A 449 6.32 -1.34 32.12
CA PHE A 449 5.80 -0.72 33.33
C PHE A 449 5.30 -1.74 34.35
N LEU A 450 4.68 -2.83 33.90
CA LEU A 450 4.30 -3.95 34.76
C LEU A 450 5.53 -4.57 35.44
N LEU A 451 6.61 -4.82 34.69
CA LEU A 451 7.86 -5.33 35.25
C LEU A 451 8.52 -4.35 36.23
N VAL A 452 8.48 -3.03 35.96
CA VAL A 452 8.98 -2.02 36.91
C VAL A 452 8.13 -2.01 38.19
N ALA A 453 6.81 -2.15 38.10
CA ALA A 453 5.93 -2.26 39.27
C ALA A 453 6.26 -3.51 40.11
N ILE A 454 6.51 -4.65 39.47
CA ILE A 454 6.97 -5.88 40.15
C ILE A 454 8.33 -5.64 40.84
N CYS A 455 9.26 -4.95 40.18
CA CYS A 455 10.54 -4.57 40.78
C CYS A 455 10.35 -3.67 42.01
N ALA A 456 9.45 -2.69 41.95
CA ALA A 456 9.14 -1.80 43.06
C ALA A 456 8.57 -2.57 44.26
N ILE A 457 7.62 -3.49 44.02
CA ILE A 457 7.06 -4.38 45.05
C ILE A 457 8.16 -5.25 45.67
N GLY A 458 9.07 -5.79 44.85
CA GLY A 458 10.22 -6.56 45.32
C GLY A 458 11.12 -5.76 46.26
N ILE A 459 11.45 -4.52 45.91
CA ILE A 459 12.26 -3.63 46.75
C ILE A 459 11.55 -3.31 48.06
N LEU A 460 10.25 -2.96 48.02
CA LEU A 460 9.47 -2.64 49.22
C LEU A 460 9.44 -3.79 50.24
N ARG A 461 9.32 -5.04 49.77
CA ARG A 461 9.38 -6.22 50.65
C ARG A 461 10.75 -6.39 51.33
N THR A 462 11.84 -6.03 50.64
CA THR A 462 13.20 -6.13 51.20
C THR A 462 13.59 -4.95 52.08
N ALA A 463 13.04 -3.76 51.82
CA ALA A 463 13.39 -2.52 52.50
C ALA A 463 13.07 -2.54 54.01
N HIS A 464 12.02 -3.26 54.41
CA HIS A 464 11.59 -3.38 55.81
C HIS A 464 12.66 -3.99 56.74
N GLN A 465 13.68 -4.65 56.21
CA GLN A 465 14.73 -5.33 57.00
C GLN A 465 15.92 -4.43 57.38
N SER A 466 15.91 -3.12 57.06
CA SER A 466 17.13 -2.27 57.05
C SER A 466 17.18 -1.17 58.12
N ALA A 467 16.56 -1.36 59.28
CA ALA A 467 16.51 -0.35 60.33
C ALA A 467 17.78 -0.39 61.21
N GLY A 468 18.80 0.42 60.91
CA GLY A 468 19.92 0.56 61.88
C GLY A 468 21.03 1.58 61.63
N VAL A 469 21.11 2.30 60.50
CA VAL A 469 22.18 3.30 60.27
C VAL A 469 21.59 4.65 59.82
N GLN A 470 21.93 5.74 60.51
CA GLN A 470 21.51 7.11 60.14
C GLN A 470 22.27 7.57 58.89
N ASN A 471 21.58 7.60 57.74
CA ASN A 471 22.09 8.02 56.41
C ASN A 471 23.52 7.53 56.06
N PRO A 472 23.68 6.34 55.45
CA PRO A 472 24.99 5.78 55.11
C PRO A 472 25.73 6.55 53.99
N ALA A 473 25.05 7.43 53.26
CA ALA A 473 25.66 8.22 52.18
C ALA A 473 26.44 9.45 52.71
N SER A 474 26.21 9.84 53.97
CA SER A 474 26.88 11.00 54.58
C SER A 474 28.32 10.66 55.00
N ILE A 475 29.27 11.51 54.61
CA ILE A 475 30.67 11.40 55.04
C ILE A 475 30.79 11.52 56.56
N ALA A 476 30.00 12.40 57.18
CA ALA A 476 29.99 12.56 58.63
C ALA A 476 29.63 11.27 59.36
N THR A 477 28.63 10.52 58.86
CA THR A 477 28.20 9.26 59.45
C THR A 477 29.30 8.21 59.32
N ASN A 478 29.89 8.06 58.13
CA ASN A 478 30.96 7.09 57.91
C ASN A 478 32.19 7.41 58.76
N ALA A 479 32.56 8.69 58.88
CA ALA A 479 33.65 9.14 59.75
C ALA A 479 33.36 8.88 61.25
N LEU A 480 32.12 9.13 61.70
CA LEU A 480 31.70 8.88 63.07
C LEU A 480 31.76 7.39 63.42
N ILE A 481 31.33 6.51 62.51
CA ILE A 481 31.36 5.06 62.70
C ILE A 481 32.80 4.52 62.79
N ILE A 482 33.70 5.03 61.94
CA ILE A 482 35.12 4.67 61.99
C ILE A 482 35.77 5.21 63.28
N ALA A 483 35.46 6.46 63.67
CA ALA A 483 35.96 7.05 64.91
C ALA A 483 35.45 6.31 66.17
N GLY A 484 34.20 5.84 66.14
CA GLY A 484 33.59 5.05 67.22
C GLY A 484 34.16 3.62 67.34
N SER A 485 34.78 3.09 66.29
CA SER A 485 35.32 1.73 66.27
C SER A 485 36.86 1.70 66.42
N MET A 486 37.34 1.76 67.66
CA MET A 486 38.80 1.80 67.97
C MET A 486 39.62 0.70 67.29
N ARG A 487 39.11 -0.54 67.22
CA ARG A 487 39.81 -1.66 66.58
C ARG A 487 39.92 -1.48 65.06
N MET A 488 38.88 -0.96 64.42
CA MET A 488 38.88 -0.66 62.98
C MET A 488 39.85 0.46 62.67
N ASN A 489 39.80 1.54 63.47
CA ASN A 489 40.68 2.69 63.30
C ASN A 489 42.16 2.31 63.45
N ARG A 490 42.51 1.39 64.37
CA ARG A 490 43.88 0.85 64.48
C ARG A 490 44.29 0.03 63.28
N LEU A 491 43.39 -0.81 62.74
CA LEU A 491 43.66 -1.68 61.58
C LEU A 491 43.87 -0.87 60.28
N LEU A 492 43.09 0.20 60.11
CA LEU A 492 43.13 1.08 58.92
C LEU A 492 44.09 2.27 59.08
N ARG A 493 44.85 2.34 60.19
CA ARG A 493 45.75 3.46 60.42
C ARG A 493 46.84 3.46 59.36
N ASN A 494 47.05 4.60 58.69
CA ASN A 494 47.99 4.79 57.59
C ASN A 494 47.72 3.93 56.34
N SER A 495 46.58 3.25 56.21
CA SER A 495 46.27 2.40 55.06
C SER A 495 45.66 3.16 53.86
N GLY A 496 45.49 4.49 53.96
CA GLY A 496 44.83 5.31 52.93
C GLY A 496 45.58 5.40 51.59
N HIS A 497 46.86 5.06 51.55
CA HIS A 497 47.69 5.03 50.34
C HIS A 497 47.62 3.68 49.60
N LEU A 498 46.99 2.66 50.19
CA LEU A 498 46.91 1.32 49.62
C LEU A 498 45.90 1.25 48.47
N ARG A 499 46.23 0.49 47.43
CA ARG A 499 45.28 0.12 46.37
C ARG A 499 44.21 -0.82 46.95
N THR A 500 43.03 -0.88 46.33
CA THR A 500 41.92 -1.77 46.72
C THR A 500 42.35 -3.22 46.91
N SER A 501 43.27 -3.74 46.09
CA SER A 501 43.85 -5.08 46.24
C SER A 501 44.73 -5.24 47.49
N GLY A 502 45.53 -4.22 47.83
CA GLY A 502 46.31 -4.17 49.06
C GLY A 502 45.44 -4.03 50.30
N LEU A 503 44.35 -3.25 50.21
CA LEU A 503 43.35 -3.15 51.26
C LEU A 503 42.58 -4.46 51.47
N SER A 504 42.26 -5.18 50.38
CA SER A 504 41.64 -6.52 50.44
C SER A 504 42.57 -7.53 51.12
N TYR A 505 43.88 -7.45 50.85
CA TYR A 505 44.88 -8.28 51.51
C TYR A 505 45.00 -7.98 53.00
N LEU A 506 45.06 -6.70 53.38
CA LEU A 506 45.16 -6.26 54.78
C LEU A 506 43.94 -6.67 55.62
N LEU A 507 42.75 -6.69 55.02
CA LEU A 507 41.50 -7.06 55.69
C LEU A 507 41.17 -8.56 55.57
N ARG A 508 42.04 -9.35 54.94
CA ARG A 508 41.81 -10.79 54.72
C ARG A 508 41.82 -11.53 56.05
N GLY A 509 40.81 -12.39 56.25
CA GLY A 509 40.66 -13.20 57.48
C GLY A 509 39.91 -12.50 58.62
N TYR A 510 39.68 -11.19 58.56
CA TYR A 510 38.83 -10.48 59.51
C TYR A 510 37.35 -10.59 59.10
N LYS A 511 36.46 -10.73 60.10
CA LYS A 511 35.01 -10.63 59.90
C LYS A 511 34.46 -9.40 60.61
N PHE A 512 33.53 -8.73 59.94
CA PHE A 512 32.96 -7.45 60.35
C PHE A 512 31.47 -7.63 60.64
N GLN A 513 31.00 -7.01 61.72
CA GLN A 513 29.58 -7.00 62.10
C GLN A 513 29.20 -5.61 62.63
N ALA A 514 28.04 -5.10 62.21
CA ALA A 514 27.48 -3.85 62.71
C ALA A 514 26.34 -4.17 63.70
N PHE A 515 26.36 -3.51 64.85
CA PHE A 515 25.27 -3.54 65.82
C PHE A 515 24.50 -2.21 65.78
N ALA A 516 23.31 -2.15 66.37
CA ALA A 516 22.42 -0.98 66.37
C ALA A 516 22.97 0.26 67.14
N GLY A 517 24.27 0.33 67.42
CA GLY A 517 24.98 1.47 68.01
C GLY A 517 26.02 2.08 67.05
N PRO A 518 26.72 3.19 67.42
CA PRO A 518 27.56 3.97 66.50
C PRO A 518 28.93 3.34 66.18
N TYR A 519 29.10 2.02 66.29
CA TYR A 519 30.39 1.35 66.08
C TYR A 519 30.26 -0.03 65.43
N ILE A 520 31.24 -0.36 64.58
CA ILE A 520 31.39 -1.68 63.95
C ILE A 520 32.27 -2.55 64.86
N HIS A 521 31.79 -3.75 65.20
CA HIS A 521 32.56 -4.73 65.95
C HIS A 521 33.39 -5.58 64.98
N LEU A 522 34.67 -5.82 65.34
CA LEU A 522 35.54 -6.75 64.64
C LEU A 522 35.62 -8.06 65.41
N THR A 523 35.30 -9.15 64.73
CA THR A 523 35.62 -10.49 65.21
C THR A 523 37.05 -10.81 64.78
N PRO A 524 37.96 -11.16 65.71
CA PRO A 524 39.34 -11.46 65.37
C PRO A 524 39.41 -12.64 64.38
N PRO A 525 40.47 -12.72 63.54
CA PRO A 525 40.66 -13.84 62.63
C PRO A 525 40.74 -15.13 63.45
N VAL A 526 40.02 -16.16 63.01
CA VAL A 526 40.25 -17.52 63.53
C VAL A 526 41.69 -17.85 63.17
N GLN A 527 42.48 -18.12 64.20
CA GLN A 527 43.94 -18.29 64.15
C GLN A 527 44.29 -19.50 63.26
N HIS A 528 44.45 -19.26 61.96
CA HIS A 528 45.39 -20.03 61.15
C HIS A 528 46.59 -19.13 60.94
N ILE A 529 47.69 -19.49 61.60
CA ILE A 529 49.02 -18.93 61.39
C ILE A 529 49.36 -19.17 59.92
N LEU A 530 49.07 -18.21 59.04
CA LEU A 530 49.68 -18.12 57.74
C LEU A 530 50.84 -17.15 57.89
N ALA A 531 52.05 -17.69 57.73
CA ALA A 531 53.28 -16.93 57.70
C ALA A 531 53.09 -15.67 56.85
N VAL A 532 53.47 -14.53 57.44
CA VAL A 532 53.59 -13.26 56.72
C VAL A 532 54.63 -13.49 55.64
N SER A 533 54.18 -13.82 54.43
CA SER A 533 55.03 -13.75 53.25
C SER A 533 55.16 -12.28 52.92
N ASP A 534 56.39 -11.79 52.82
CA ASP A 534 56.75 -10.44 52.37
C ASP A 534 56.32 -10.21 50.91
N THR A 535 55.01 -10.09 50.67
CA THR A 535 54.49 -9.59 49.41
C THR A 535 54.54 -8.08 49.48
N VAL A 536 55.42 -7.47 48.69
CA VAL A 536 55.53 -6.01 48.51
C VAL A 536 54.14 -5.45 48.24
N MET A 537 53.60 -4.69 49.19
CA MET A 537 52.31 -4.02 49.02
C MET A 537 52.46 -3.01 47.89
N VAL A 538 51.80 -3.28 46.75
CA VAL A 538 51.85 -2.41 45.58
C VAL A 538 51.13 -1.10 45.94
N THR A 539 51.92 -0.06 46.19
CA THR A 539 51.44 1.31 46.37
C THR A 539 50.99 1.85 45.01
N LYS A 540 49.94 2.66 45.01
CA LYS A 540 49.49 3.31 43.78
C LYS A 540 50.30 4.60 43.59
N PRO A 541 51.05 4.77 42.47
CA PRO A 541 51.81 5.99 42.23
C PRO A 541 50.91 7.21 41.98
N ASP A 542 49.69 7.00 41.49
CA ASP A 542 48.76 8.05 41.07
C ASP A 542 47.49 8.16 41.93
N THR A 543 47.01 9.39 42.08
CA THR A 543 45.72 9.75 42.72
C THR A 543 44.58 8.88 42.21
N TRP A 544 43.71 8.40 43.11
CA TRP A 544 42.51 7.67 42.72
C TRP A 544 41.51 8.59 42.02
N VAL A 545 41.08 8.20 40.81
CA VAL A 545 40.10 8.92 40.00
C VAL A 545 39.14 7.87 39.42
N PRO A 546 37.81 8.04 39.58
CA PRO A 546 36.83 7.12 39.01
C PRO A 546 36.91 7.13 37.48
N LEU A 547 36.49 6.02 36.85
CA LEU A 547 36.58 5.86 35.39
C LEU A 547 35.97 7.07 34.65
N ALA A 548 34.78 7.50 35.06
CA ALA A 548 34.06 8.61 34.43
C ALA A 548 34.78 9.96 34.52
N ALA A 549 35.64 10.18 35.53
CA ALA A 549 36.40 11.42 35.70
C ALA A 549 37.81 11.35 35.08
N ARG A 550 38.19 10.23 34.44
CA ARG A 550 39.47 10.15 33.71
C ARG A 550 39.41 11.00 32.45
N ARG A 551 40.51 11.68 32.13
CA ARG A 551 40.60 12.63 31.00
C ARG A 551 40.08 12.08 29.68
N TYR A 552 40.41 10.83 29.34
CA TYR A 552 39.92 10.22 28.10
C TYR A 552 38.41 9.95 28.12
N MET A 553 37.82 9.55 29.24
CA MET A 553 36.36 9.35 29.34
C MET A 553 35.62 10.69 29.27
N VAL A 554 36.16 11.73 29.92
CA VAL A 554 35.61 13.08 29.80
C VAL A 554 35.66 13.58 28.35
N ALA A 555 36.79 13.37 27.67
CA ALA A 555 36.93 13.70 26.24
C ALA A 555 35.91 12.95 25.37
N VAL A 556 35.68 11.65 25.63
CA VAL A 556 34.62 10.88 24.94
C VAL A 556 33.23 11.44 25.25
N THR A 557 32.91 11.73 26.51
CA THR A 557 31.58 12.24 26.88
C THR A 557 31.26 13.60 26.26
N MET A 558 32.27 14.47 26.08
CA MET A 558 32.11 15.77 25.44
C MET A 558 32.20 15.70 23.91
N GLY A 559 32.99 14.76 23.37
CA GLY A 559 33.16 14.58 21.93
C GLY A 559 31.99 13.88 21.25
N LEU A 560 31.34 12.92 21.91
CA LEU A 560 30.27 12.10 21.32
C LEU A 560 29.07 12.93 20.83
N PRO A 561 28.57 13.94 21.58
CA PRO A 561 27.54 14.86 21.07
C PRO A 561 27.97 15.65 19.84
N ILE A 562 29.21 16.13 19.79
CA ILE A 562 29.74 16.92 18.67
C ILE A 562 29.82 16.05 17.42
N VAL A 563 30.36 14.83 17.54
CA VAL A 563 30.42 13.85 16.44
C VAL A 563 29.01 13.53 15.92
N PHE A 564 28.04 13.37 16.82
CA PHE A 564 26.66 13.11 16.43
C PHE A 564 26.02 14.29 15.68
N ILE A 565 26.24 15.53 16.13
CA ILE A 565 25.76 16.73 15.44
C ILE A 565 26.38 16.84 14.04
N ILE A 566 27.69 16.60 13.91
CA ILE A 566 28.38 16.59 12.61
C ILE A 566 27.79 15.51 11.69
N GLY A 567 27.54 14.30 12.23
CA GLY A 567 26.92 13.21 11.49
C GLY A 567 25.51 13.55 10.99
N LEU A 568 24.68 14.14 11.86
CA LEU A 568 23.33 14.58 11.50
C LEU A 568 23.35 15.67 10.41
N GLU A 569 24.26 16.64 10.51
CA GLU A 569 24.42 17.69 9.48
C GLU A 569 24.88 17.10 8.14
N ALA A 570 25.83 16.15 8.15
CA ALA A 570 26.27 15.46 6.94
C ALA A 570 25.13 14.65 6.29
N MET A 571 24.34 13.93 7.09
CA MET A 571 23.16 13.21 6.62
C MET A 571 22.10 14.17 6.06
N ASN A 572 21.86 15.30 6.72
CA ASN A 572 20.91 16.31 6.28
C ASN A 572 21.32 16.91 4.93
N ARG A 573 22.57 17.31 4.76
CA ARG A 573 23.11 17.81 3.49
C ARG A 573 23.00 16.78 2.36
N THR A 574 23.27 15.51 2.68
CA THR A 574 23.15 14.43 1.70
C THR A 574 21.69 14.20 1.32
N SER A 575 20.78 14.25 2.29
CA SER A 575 19.34 14.11 2.07
C SER A 575 18.77 15.24 1.21
N THR A 576 19.19 16.49 1.43
CA THR A 576 18.73 17.62 0.62
C THR A 576 19.30 17.60 -0.78
N ALA A 577 20.55 17.15 -0.96
CA ALA A 577 21.17 16.99 -2.27
C ALA A 577 20.51 15.87 -3.10
N ASN A 578 20.14 14.75 -2.48
CA ASN A 578 19.65 13.55 -3.16
C ASN A 578 18.12 13.35 -3.08
N GLN A 579 17.36 14.37 -2.64
CA GLN A 579 15.91 14.29 -2.42
C GLN A 579 15.47 13.11 -1.52
N GLY A 580 16.29 12.79 -0.51
CA GLY A 580 16.08 11.67 0.39
C GLY A 580 17.35 10.87 0.65
N LEU A 581 17.32 9.99 1.65
CA LEU A 581 18.42 9.09 2.00
C LEU A 581 18.23 7.67 1.45
N LEU A 582 16.99 7.19 1.43
CA LEU A 582 16.60 5.89 0.88
C LEU A 582 15.21 6.03 0.25
N ASP A 583 15.02 5.45 -0.93
CA ASP A 583 13.69 5.20 -1.49
C ASP A 583 13.10 3.96 -0.78
N VAL A 584 11.97 4.16 -0.10
CA VAL A 584 11.29 3.11 0.67
C VAL A 584 9.90 2.83 0.10
N SER A 585 9.80 2.70 -1.22
CA SER A 585 8.54 2.38 -1.92
C SER A 585 7.87 1.06 -1.50
N LYS A 586 8.58 0.10 -0.89
CA LYS A 586 8.00 -1.23 -0.51
C LYS A 586 7.86 -1.50 0.99
N HIS A 587 8.59 -0.78 1.85
CA HIS A 587 8.68 -1.08 3.30
C HIS A 587 8.66 0.16 4.20
N GLU A 588 7.89 1.18 3.82
CA GLU A 588 7.80 2.50 4.46
C GLU A 588 7.65 2.44 5.99
N LYS A 589 6.79 1.53 6.49
CA LYS A 589 6.52 1.36 7.93
C LYS A 589 7.71 0.82 8.73
N ARG A 590 8.55 -0.04 8.14
CA ARG A 590 9.69 -0.66 8.85
C ARG A 590 10.90 0.26 8.85
N ALA A 591 11.20 0.90 7.72
CA ALA A 591 12.35 1.79 7.60
C ALA A 591 12.20 3.02 8.51
N SER A 592 11.00 3.63 8.58
CA SER A 592 10.75 4.77 9.46
C SER A 592 10.78 4.41 10.95
N ALA A 593 10.37 3.20 11.31
CA ALA A 593 10.48 2.71 12.69
C ALA A 593 11.95 2.50 13.10
N ILE A 594 12.76 1.92 12.22
CA ILE A 594 14.18 1.64 12.49
C ILE A 594 14.98 2.93 12.69
N SER A 595 14.78 3.94 11.83
CA SER A 595 15.51 5.23 11.96
C SER A 595 15.22 5.93 13.29
N ARG A 596 13.96 5.94 13.73
CA ARG A 596 13.53 6.51 15.01
C ARG A 596 14.16 5.80 16.20
N TYR A 597 14.14 4.47 16.22
CA TYR A 597 14.74 3.71 17.32
C TYR A 597 16.26 3.84 17.38
N ILE A 598 16.95 3.92 16.23
CA ILE A 598 18.40 4.16 16.18
C ILE A 598 18.73 5.54 16.74
N SER A 599 18.00 6.59 16.33
CA SER A 599 18.19 7.95 16.86
C SER A 599 17.98 8.00 18.38
N ALA A 600 16.88 7.40 18.86
CA ALA A 600 16.58 7.30 20.29
C ALA A 600 17.67 6.54 21.06
N LEU A 601 18.20 5.45 20.50
CA LEU A 601 19.28 4.68 21.11
C LEU A 601 20.59 5.49 21.22
N CYS A 602 20.98 6.21 20.16
CA CYS A 602 22.15 7.08 20.16
C CYS A 602 22.04 8.18 21.22
N MET A 603 20.89 8.86 21.29
CA MET A 603 20.64 9.90 22.30
C MET A 603 20.62 9.33 23.71
N LEU A 604 20.04 8.13 23.91
CA LEU A 604 20.08 7.46 25.20
C LEU A 604 21.51 7.15 25.63
N MET A 605 22.36 6.66 24.70
CA MET A 605 23.77 6.39 24.98
C MET A 605 24.52 7.66 25.41
N ILE A 606 24.31 8.78 24.72
CA ILE A 606 24.85 10.10 25.12
C ILE A 606 24.37 10.45 26.54
N ALA A 607 23.06 10.39 26.79
CA ALA A 607 22.49 10.70 28.10
C ALA A 607 23.03 9.77 29.21
N THR A 608 23.29 8.49 28.92
CA THR A 608 23.91 7.60 29.91
C THR A 608 25.35 7.97 30.24
N CYS A 609 26.13 8.43 29.25
CA CYS A 609 27.50 8.89 29.47
C CYS A 609 27.55 10.12 30.38
N PHE A 610 26.67 11.11 30.12
CA PHE A 610 26.55 12.27 30.99
C PHE A 610 26.07 11.92 32.41
N ASN A 611 25.14 10.98 32.55
CA ASN A 611 24.72 10.50 33.87
C ASN A 611 25.86 9.83 34.66
N MET A 612 26.78 9.12 33.99
CA MET A 612 27.96 8.55 34.64
C MET A 612 28.96 9.63 35.09
N LEU A 613 29.15 10.67 34.27
CA LEU A 613 29.97 11.82 34.64
C LEU A 613 29.34 12.60 35.81
N ASP A 614 28.02 12.76 35.81
CA ASP A 614 27.26 13.43 36.87
C ASP A 614 27.41 12.74 38.21
N PHE A 615 27.29 11.43 38.20
CA PHE A 615 27.55 10.60 39.36
C PHE A 615 28.97 10.85 39.92
N ALA A 616 30.00 10.92 39.06
CA ALA A 616 31.37 11.16 39.51
C ALA A 616 31.58 12.57 40.08
N ILE A 617 31.04 13.61 39.44
CA ILE A 617 31.16 15.00 39.90
C ILE A 617 30.46 15.18 41.25
N THR A 618 29.25 14.64 41.39
CA THR A 618 28.46 14.75 42.63
C THR A 618 29.07 13.97 43.79
N SER A 619 29.63 12.79 43.54
CA SER A 619 30.31 11.98 44.58
C SER A 619 31.58 12.62 45.12
N LEU A 620 32.32 13.36 44.27
CA LEU A 620 33.56 14.04 44.66
C LEU A 620 33.32 15.46 45.19
N ALA A 621 32.14 16.04 44.99
CA ALA A 621 31.79 17.39 45.43
C ALA A 621 32.08 17.67 46.92
N PRO A 622 31.68 16.82 47.89
CA PRO A 622 31.96 17.09 49.30
C PRO A 622 33.45 16.98 49.65
N TYR A 623 34.22 16.11 48.98
CA TYR A 623 35.67 16.02 49.18
C TYR A 623 36.40 17.23 48.61
N ASN A 624 35.91 17.79 47.50
CA ASN A 624 36.47 19.03 46.95
C ASN A 624 36.26 20.21 47.91
N LEU A 625 35.11 20.28 48.60
CA LEU A 625 34.85 21.27 49.65
C LEU A 625 35.80 21.13 50.85
N LEU A 626 36.13 19.90 51.25
CA LEU A 626 37.09 19.66 52.34
C LEU A 626 38.53 20.00 51.96
N ARG A 627 38.85 19.97 50.66
CA ARG A 627 40.18 20.33 50.14
C ARG A 627 40.36 21.85 50.02
N SER A 628 39.30 22.60 49.73
CA SER A 628 39.32 24.06 49.71
C SER A 628 39.24 24.59 51.14
N ASP A 629 40.26 25.32 51.59
CA ASP A 629 40.48 25.78 52.98
C ASP A 629 39.44 26.79 53.52
N HIS A 630 38.31 26.98 52.84
CA HIS A 630 37.28 27.95 53.21
C HIS A 630 36.18 27.29 54.06
N LEU A 631 36.24 27.53 55.38
CA LEU A 631 35.19 27.33 56.39
C LEU A 631 34.43 26.00 56.26
N VAL A 632 35.03 24.93 56.79
CA VAL A 632 34.38 23.62 56.99
C VAL A 632 33.18 23.77 57.94
N SER A 633 32.01 24.09 57.39
CA SER A 633 30.75 24.09 58.11
C SER A 633 30.27 22.64 58.32
N ALA A 634 29.64 22.34 59.45
CA ALA A 634 28.92 21.07 59.67
C ALA A 634 27.91 20.75 58.55
N SER A 635 27.47 21.77 57.82
CA SER A 635 26.63 21.69 56.62
C SER A 635 27.32 21.08 55.39
N ALA A 636 28.64 21.19 55.27
CA ALA A 636 29.42 20.56 54.20
C ALA A 636 29.61 19.06 54.44
N LEU A 637 29.81 18.66 55.70
CA LEU A 637 29.95 17.26 56.10
C LEU A 637 28.66 16.43 55.97
N LYS A 638 27.49 17.08 56.05
CA LYS A 638 26.17 16.45 55.87
C LYS A 638 25.63 16.54 54.43
N LEU A 639 26.42 17.07 53.49
CA LEU A 639 25.96 17.27 52.11
C LEU A 639 25.88 15.92 51.37
N ASP A 640 24.65 15.44 51.21
CA ASP A 640 24.34 14.31 50.33
C ASP A 640 23.55 14.81 49.11
N LEU A 641 24.27 15.05 48.01
CA LEU A 641 23.71 15.48 46.73
C LEU A 641 23.12 14.30 45.93
N LEU A 642 23.59 13.07 46.19
CA LEU A 642 23.19 11.87 45.45
C LEU A 642 21.86 11.29 45.94
N GLY A 643 21.57 11.44 47.23
CA GLY A 643 20.28 11.06 47.83
C GLY A 643 19.13 12.04 47.56
N GLN A 644 19.39 13.21 46.98
CA GLN A 644 18.38 14.25 46.77
C GLN A 644 17.77 14.25 45.36
N LEU A 645 16.61 14.87 45.20
CA LEU A 645 15.95 14.99 43.90
C LEU A 645 16.78 15.96 43.05
N PRO A 646 16.99 15.72 41.74
CA PRO A 646 17.83 16.57 40.90
C PRO A 646 17.48 18.07 40.98
N PRO A 647 16.20 18.51 40.97
CA PRO A 647 15.87 19.93 41.13
C PRO A 647 16.33 20.53 42.47
N VAL A 648 16.19 19.75 43.54
CA VAL A 648 16.61 20.15 44.89
C VAL A 648 18.14 20.20 44.96
N ALA A 649 18.82 19.23 44.38
CA ALA A 649 20.28 19.19 44.29
C ALA A 649 20.83 20.37 43.47
N ILE A 650 20.20 20.75 42.36
CA ILE A 650 20.56 21.91 41.54
C ILE A 650 20.41 23.20 42.36
N PHE A 651 19.25 23.40 43.00
CA PHE A 651 18.99 24.59 43.80
C PHE A 651 19.96 24.70 44.99
N GLN A 652 20.22 23.59 45.68
CA GLN A 652 21.16 23.55 46.80
C GLN A 652 22.61 23.79 46.34
N SER A 653 23.01 23.27 45.18
CA SER A 653 24.34 23.48 44.60
C SER A 653 24.56 24.93 44.16
N LEU A 654 23.55 25.54 43.50
CA LEU A 654 23.57 26.96 43.11
C LEU A 654 23.66 27.88 44.33
N ARG A 655 22.85 27.61 45.37
CA ARG A 655 22.88 28.38 46.62
C ARG A 655 24.24 28.32 47.33
N ARG A 656 25.00 27.24 47.12
CA ARG A 656 26.34 27.02 47.69
C ARG A 656 27.48 27.35 46.73
N THR A 657 27.19 28.07 45.64
CA THR A 657 28.15 28.49 44.58
C THR A 657 28.96 27.33 43.98
N GLN A 658 28.40 26.11 43.98
CA GLN A 658 29.01 24.93 43.38
C GLN A 658 28.50 24.69 41.96
N PHE A 659 29.12 25.35 40.98
CA PHE A 659 28.68 25.26 39.58
C PHE A 659 28.84 23.87 38.95
N GLY A 660 29.87 23.10 39.34
CA GLY A 660 30.12 21.76 38.78
C GLY A 660 28.95 20.80 39.02
N PRO A 661 28.56 20.52 40.27
CA PRO A 661 27.40 19.68 40.59
C PRO A 661 26.07 20.25 40.07
N ALA A 662 25.92 21.59 40.01
CA ALA A 662 24.70 22.22 39.51
C ALA A 662 24.49 21.97 38.00
N LEU A 663 25.51 22.29 37.19
CA LEU A 663 25.47 22.10 35.73
C LEU A 663 25.31 20.62 35.37
N SER A 664 26.01 19.76 36.10
CA SER A 664 25.96 18.34 35.87
C SER A 664 24.59 17.72 36.15
N ASN A 665 23.95 18.07 37.28
CA ASN A 665 22.59 17.61 37.58
C ASN A 665 21.57 18.18 36.58
N LEU A 666 21.78 19.40 36.08
CA LEU A 666 20.97 19.98 35.01
C LEU A 666 21.09 19.14 33.72
N THR A 667 22.29 18.74 33.32
CA THR A 667 22.51 17.87 32.16
C THR A 667 21.88 16.50 32.35
N GLY A 668 22.01 15.88 33.53
CA GLY A 668 21.36 14.61 33.87
C GLY A 668 19.83 14.68 33.81
N PHE A 669 19.25 15.83 34.15
CA PHE A 669 17.81 16.09 34.07
C PHE A 669 17.33 16.33 32.62
N LEU A 670 18.08 17.09 31.82
CA LEU A 670 17.74 17.42 30.43
C LEU A 670 18.01 16.29 29.43
N GLY A 671 18.96 15.38 29.70
CA GLY A 671 19.34 14.30 28.77
C GLY A 671 18.15 13.43 28.30
N PRO A 672 17.29 12.94 29.20
CA PRO A 672 16.09 12.20 28.82
C PRO A 672 15.07 13.01 28.00
N PHE A 673 15.02 14.34 28.14
CA PHE A 673 14.15 15.23 27.35
C PHE A 673 14.60 15.32 25.91
N LEU A 674 15.89 15.54 25.70
CA LEU A 674 16.50 15.58 24.37
C LEU A 674 16.28 14.26 23.62
N THR A 675 16.35 13.13 24.32
CA THR A 675 16.09 11.80 23.75
C THR A 675 14.65 11.67 23.23
N ILE A 676 13.67 12.26 23.93
CA ILE A 676 12.26 12.22 23.52
C ILE A 676 12.01 13.14 22.32
N ILE A 677 12.51 14.38 22.37
CA ILE A 677 12.33 15.36 21.28
C ILE A 677 12.96 14.83 20.00
N SER A 678 14.23 14.41 20.06
CA SER A 678 15.01 13.97 18.90
C SER A 678 14.43 12.76 18.16
N SER A 679 13.53 11.99 18.78
CA SER A 679 12.90 10.84 18.14
C SER A 679 11.45 11.13 17.71
N GLY A 680 10.90 12.29 18.09
CA GLY A 680 9.63 12.80 17.57
C GLY A 680 9.79 13.67 16.32
N LEU A 681 11.00 14.20 16.09
CA LEU A 681 11.47 14.71 14.80
C LEU A 681 11.85 13.53 13.89
#